data_AF-A0A9E0J841-F1
#
_entry.id   AF-A0A9E0J841-F1
#
_cell.length_a   1.000
_cell.length_b   1.000
_cell.length_c   1.000
_cell.angle_alpha   90.00
_cell.angle_beta   90.00
_cell.angle_gamma   90.00
#
_symmetry.space_group_name_H-M   'P 1'
#
loop_
_entity.id
_entity.type
_entity.pdbx_description
1 polymer ?
#
loop_
_entity_poly.entity_id
_entity_poly.type
_entity_poly.pdbx_seq_one_letter_code
_entity_poly.pdbx_strand_id
1 'polypeptide(L)'
;MSKSSYFCGGSILAVALTMGLAGAAAAQDATVVEEVVVTGSFIAGTPEDAALPVDVIGSRELANRGAPTMVQLIKTIPSSGAVIGENNRFGSGSGAATINLRNLNSAVTGSRTLVLFNGRRLPTSPQAISSVDINLLPTAAIGRVEVLKDGAAATYGSDAIGGVVNFITRTDLQGFELNANYQGISGSPGDYEGSIAYGYKGDSASLLLTAGYRHRSEMSVKERDWALRTGPEGYLENPLGGWAGTGNPGQYNTATSAAAATAGTFAGALPDIGCAANGGAPYVLTTTIVSPTSCNFQYTSFDNLIEDEDHFQLYGKLNVDITDNIEGNVEVLYASHDTPNQSWAITGPNQFPAPFAASGASAGGGVSPIPATGTSEQSRFYIPNTNPGLLALVNQIASANCAGPVLPYGVDATTCAQGLATAQSQAANAALYGVAGSQTAWRPVGFAGNPYTGDRHSHYSYKVDTLRIAGGFKGKFENGIGWDFGLTYQEQDYNYNLQDTSVNRLQLGLRGYGSRAGNADQCTAAETANFTTNAGNAALGCFYFNPFTNAIQQSTSNVAANPYYVGSSSTIAGLNDAVANRAAVFDWMEDEQRNEITTKLFVADIVFNGETDFKLWGSDNISWAAGGQFRYDRQIQDPDVTYDANATPCVDSPPYGDGSPYCATTANGPFLFNANLRPYDVERKIGSGFFEVRLPITDNLEGSIAGRYEYYQGQGETFNPKAALRW
;
A
#
# COMPACT_ATOMS: atom_id res chain seq x y z
N MET A 1 32.30 -0.05 21.39
CA MET A 1 33.04 -1.29 21.07
C MET A 1 32.96 -1.52 19.56
N SER A 2 34.09 -1.70 18.89
CA SER A 2 34.22 -1.56 17.43
C SER A 2 33.65 -2.74 16.65
N LYS A 3 32.75 -2.45 15.70
CA LYS A 3 32.02 -3.38 14.81
C LYS A 3 32.88 -4.11 13.76
N SER A 4 34.20 -3.96 13.75
CA SER A 4 35.06 -4.46 12.67
C SER A 4 35.50 -5.94 12.78
N SER A 5 35.25 -6.60 13.92
CA SER A 5 35.77 -7.95 14.18
C SER A 5 34.90 -9.11 13.69
N TYR A 6 33.70 -8.84 13.15
CA TYR A 6 32.80 -9.89 12.60
C TYR A 6 33.01 -10.17 11.10
N PHE A 7 33.71 -9.31 10.37
CA PHE A 7 33.88 -9.43 8.91
C PHE A 7 34.93 -10.45 8.45
N CYS A 8 35.85 -10.89 9.32
CA CYS A 8 36.92 -11.83 8.94
C CYS A 8 36.57 -13.31 9.12
N GLY A 9 35.49 -13.64 9.84
CA GLY A 9 35.13 -15.03 10.12
C GLY A 9 34.39 -15.74 8.98
N GLY A 10 33.60 -15.00 8.19
CA GLY A 10 32.77 -15.56 7.10
C GLY A 10 33.56 -15.98 5.86
N SER A 11 34.72 -15.36 5.60
CA SER A 11 35.50 -15.58 4.38
C SER A 11 36.29 -16.90 4.36
N ILE A 12 36.55 -17.52 5.52
CA ILE A 12 37.35 -18.76 5.60
C ILE A 12 36.50 -20.02 5.35
N LEU A 13 35.20 -20.00 5.67
CA LEU A 13 34.32 -21.15 5.42
C LEU A 13 33.98 -21.32 3.93
N ALA A 14 33.90 -20.23 3.16
CA ALA A 14 33.59 -20.26 1.73
C ALA A 14 34.74 -20.85 0.87
N VAL A 15 35.99 -20.74 1.34
CA VAL A 15 37.16 -21.26 0.62
C VAL A 15 37.34 -22.77 0.86
N ALA A 16 36.85 -23.32 1.98
CA ALA A 16 37.00 -24.73 2.30
C ALA A 16 36.05 -25.67 1.51
N LEU A 17 34.89 -25.18 1.04
CA LEU A 17 33.94 -26.00 0.26
C LEU A 17 34.25 -26.11 -1.25
N THR A 18 35.19 -25.32 -1.78
CA THR A 18 35.46 -25.28 -3.24
C THR A 18 36.51 -26.28 -3.74
N MET A 19 37.18 -27.04 -2.86
CA MET A 19 38.26 -27.96 -3.25
C MET A 19 37.86 -29.45 -3.39
N GLY A 20 36.57 -29.79 -3.33
CA GLY A 20 36.12 -31.19 -3.20
C GLY A 20 35.70 -31.96 -4.47
N LEU A 21 35.35 -31.30 -5.58
CA LEU A 21 34.71 -31.98 -6.71
C LEU A 21 35.17 -31.41 -8.06
N ALA A 22 36.33 -31.87 -8.54
CA ALA A 22 36.75 -31.71 -9.92
C ALA A 22 36.74 -33.08 -10.61
N GLY A 23 35.73 -33.33 -11.46
CA GLY A 23 35.58 -34.55 -12.25
C GLY A 23 35.08 -34.24 -13.66
N ALA A 24 35.99 -34.36 -14.62
CA ALA A 24 35.89 -34.48 -16.08
C ALA A 24 34.57 -34.10 -16.80
N ALA A 25 34.64 -33.05 -17.63
CA ALA A 25 33.69 -32.77 -18.71
C ALA A 25 34.08 -33.54 -19.99
N ALA A 26 33.09 -34.18 -20.64
CA ALA A 26 33.17 -34.75 -21.98
C ALA A 26 32.08 -34.14 -22.88
N ALA A 27 32.36 -34.16 -24.19
CA ALA A 27 31.85 -33.25 -25.20
C ALA A 27 30.45 -33.56 -25.76
N GLN A 28 29.75 -32.46 -26.10
CA GLN A 28 29.00 -32.17 -27.32
C GLN A 28 27.96 -33.19 -27.82
N ASP A 29 26.69 -32.82 -27.68
CA ASP A 29 25.61 -33.35 -28.52
C ASP A 29 24.70 -32.22 -29.02
N ALA A 30 24.16 -32.43 -30.22
CA ALA A 30 23.54 -31.43 -31.08
C ALA A 30 22.31 -30.76 -30.42
N THR A 31 22.20 -29.44 -30.60
CA THR A 31 20.99 -28.66 -30.30
C THR A 31 19.84 -29.14 -31.17
N VAL A 32 19.04 -30.07 -30.62
CA VAL A 32 17.64 -30.25 -31.00
C VAL A 32 16.96 -28.93 -30.63
N VAL A 33 16.48 -28.21 -31.64
CA VAL A 33 15.63 -27.03 -31.43
C VAL A 33 14.30 -27.57 -30.89
N GLU A 34 14.14 -27.58 -29.56
CA GLU A 34 12.84 -27.79 -28.94
C GLU A 34 11.89 -26.71 -29.46
N GLU A 35 10.79 -27.12 -30.08
CA GLU A 35 9.73 -26.24 -30.56
C GLU A 35 9.08 -25.56 -29.35
N VAL A 36 9.48 -24.32 -29.08
CA VAL A 36 8.98 -23.53 -27.94
C VAL A 36 7.65 -22.89 -28.33
N VAL A 37 6.55 -23.20 -27.64
CA VAL A 37 5.32 -22.40 -27.73
C VAL A 37 5.59 -21.01 -27.16
N VAL A 38 5.38 -19.98 -27.97
CA VAL A 38 5.63 -18.58 -27.60
C VAL A 38 4.34 -17.89 -27.19
N THR A 39 4.42 -17.03 -26.18
CA THR A 39 3.31 -16.17 -25.75
C THR A 39 2.76 -15.37 -26.93
N GLY A 40 1.47 -15.54 -27.23
CA GLY A 40 0.77 -14.79 -28.28
C GLY A 40 0.09 -15.65 -29.35
N SER A 41 0.45 -16.93 -29.47
CA SER A 41 -0.24 -17.87 -30.37
C SER A 41 -0.50 -19.22 -29.69
N PHE A 42 -1.62 -19.85 -30.04
CA PHE A 42 -1.89 -21.24 -29.67
C PHE A 42 -1.34 -22.25 -30.69
N ILE A 43 -0.73 -21.75 -31.77
CA ILE A 43 -0.03 -22.53 -32.79
C ILE A 43 1.45 -22.54 -32.40
N ALA A 44 2.03 -23.73 -32.31
CA ALA A 44 3.44 -23.89 -31.96
C ALA A 44 4.35 -23.30 -33.06
N GLY A 45 5.48 -22.72 -32.66
CA GLY A 45 6.44 -22.05 -33.57
C GLY A 45 7.42 -21.18 -32.79
N THR A 46 8.57 -20.83 -33.36
CA THR A 46 9.59 -20.05 -32.65
C THR A 46 9.22 -18.56 -32.56
N PRO A 47 9.83 -17.77 -31.64
CA PRO A 47 9.55 -16.33 -31.55
C PRO A 47 9.88 -15.58 -32.85
N GLU A 48 10.82 -16.12 -33.62
CA GLU A 48 11.24 -15.60 -34.92
C GLU A 48 10.20 -15.91 -36.02
N ASP A 49 9.41 -16.98 -35.86
CA ASP A 49 8.34 -17.39 -36.77
C ASP A 49 7.02 -16.65 -36.51
N ALA A 50 6.82 -16.12 -35.30
CA ALA A 50 5.60 -15.40 -34.94
C ALA A 50 5.56 -13.98 -35.56
N ALA A 51 4.44 -13.60 -36.19
CA ALA A 51 4.16 -12.23 -36.64
C ALA A 51 3.99 -11.19 -35.51
N LEU A 52 4.24 -11.57 -34.25
CA LEU A 52 3.96 -10.78 -33.07
C LEU A 52 5.25 -10.22 -32.45
N PRO A 53 5.25 -8.95 -31.98
CA PRO A 53 6.41 -8.35 -31.34
C PRO A 53 6.57 -8.86 -29.90
N VAL A 54 7.16 -10.05 -29.76
CA VAL A 54 7.48 -10.68 -28.47
C VAL A 54 8.93 -10.43 -28.11
N ASP A 55 9.17 -9.77 -26.98
CA ASP A 55 10.51 -9.69 -26.39
C ASP A 55 10.71 -10.86 -25.42
N VAL A 56 11.85 -11.55 -25.51
CA VAL A 56 12.22 -12.64 -24.61
C VAL A 56 13.43 -12.23 -23.78
N ILE A 57 13.27 -12.16 -22.46
CA ILE A 57 14.35 -11.88 -21.52
C ILE A 57 14.72 -13.20 -20.84
N GLY A 58 15.84 -13.80 -21.26
CA GLY A 58 16.29 -15.11 -20.79
C GLY A 58 17.17 -15.09 -19.54
N SER A 59 17.38 -16.26 -18.93
CA SER A 59 18.19 -16.44 -17.71
C SER A 59 19.59 -15.86 -17.79
N ARG A 60 20.28 -16.01 -18.93
CA ARG A 60 21.62 -15.43 -19.15
C ARG A 60 21.60 -13.91 -19.10
N GLU A 61 20.58 -13.28 -19.67
CA GLU A 61 20.44 -11.83 -19.64
C GLU A 61 20.12 -11.35 -18.22
N LEU A 62 19.23 -12.04 -17.51
CA LEU A 62 18.95 -11.78 -16.11
C LEU A 62 20.21 -11.88 -15.24
N ALA A 63 21.01 -12.94 -15.43
CA ALA A 63 22.28 -13.12 -14.73
C ALA A 63 23.30 -12.03 -15.08
N ASN A 64 23.44 -11.66 -16.36
CA ASN A 64 24.35 -10.60 -16.80
C ASN A 64 23.94 -9.21 -16.27
N ARG A 65 22.66 -9.01 -15.94
CA ARG A 65 22.12 -7.80 -15.30
C ARG A 65 22.25 -7.83 -13.77
N GLY A 66 22.96 -8.82 -13.21
CA GLY A 66 23.18 -8.95 -11.77
C GLY A 66 22.00 -9.57 -11.02
N ALA A 67 21.17 -10.38 -11.69
CA ALA A 67 19.97 -11.01 -11.13
C ALA A 67 19.01 -9.98 -10.48
N PRO A 68 18.43 -9.07 -11.27
CA PRO A 68 17.56 -8.03 -10.72
C PRO A 68 16.33 -8.65 -10.05
N THR A 69 15.80 -7.98 -9.03
CA THR A 69 14.47 -8.33 -8.48
C THR A 69 13.39 -8.20 -9.56
N MET A 70 12.22 -8.82 -9.38
CA MET A 70 11.13 -8.74 -10.36
C MET A 70 10.74 -7.28 -10.67
N VAL A 71 10.63 -6.43 -9.65
CA VAL A 71 10.39 -4.98 -9.81
C VAL A 71 11.45 -4.31 -10.66
N GLN A 72 12.73 -4.56 -10.36
CA GLN A 72 13.85 -3.96 -11.11
C GLN A 72 13.83 -4.42 -12.56
N LEU A 73 13.55 -5.70 -12.81
CA LEU A 73 13.40 -6.24 -14.16
C LEU A 73 12.34 -5.47 -14.95
N ILE A 74 11.15 -5.27 -14.39
CA ILE A 74 10.06 -4.58 -15.11
C ILE A 74 10.34 -3.12 -15.36
N LYS A 75 11.01 -2.43 -14.42
CA LYS A 75 11.45 -1.05 -14.63
C LYS A 75 12.45 -0.90 -15.78
N THR A 76 13.12 -1.97 -16.19
CA THR A 76 14.00 -1.95 -17.37
C THR A 76 13.28 -2.21 -18.69
N ILE A 77 12.00 -2.60 -18.67
CA ILE A 77 11.21 -2.86 -19.89
C ILE A 77 10.75 -1.51 -20.45
N PRO A 78 11.20 -1.09 -21.65
CA PRO A 78 10.89 0.25 -22.18
C PRO A 78 9.39 0.49 -22.42
N SER A 79 8.62 -0.58 -22.64
CA SER A 79 7.17 -0.52 -22.81
C SER A 79 6.38 -0.53 -21.50
N SER A 80 7.03 -0.61 -20.34
CA SER A 80 6.38 -0.50 -19.03
C SER A 80 6.22 0.97 -18.64
N GLY A 81 5.00 1.34 -18.24
CA GLY A 81 4.65 2.65 -17.68
C GLY A 81 4.83 2.68 -16.17
N ALA A 82 4.09 3.57 -15.50
CA ALA A 82 4.13 3.68 -14.04
C ALA A 82 3.56 2.39 -13.40
N VAL A 83 4.33 1.82 -12.49
CA VAL A 83 3.99 0.60 -11.73
C VAL A 83 4.09 0.85 -10.24
N ILE A 84 3.40 0.03 -9.47
CA ILE A 84 3.65 -0.11 -8.03
C ILE A 84 5.01 -0.81 -7.93
N GLY A 85 5.94 -0.19 -7.20
CA GLY A 85 7.32 -0.65 -7.05
C GLY A 85 7.68 -0.82 -5.57
N GLU A 86 8.91 -0.45 -5.20
CA GLU A 86 9.45 -0.71 -3.86
C GLU A 86 8.70 0.03 -2.73
N ASN A 87 7.90 1.04 -3.05
CA ASN A 87 7.03 1.68 -2.07
C ASN A 87 5.85 2.38 -2.78
N ASN A 88 4.64 2.22 -2.24
CA ASN A 88 3.44 2.93 -2.67
C ASN A 88 2.75 3.61 -1.48
N ARG A 89 2.92 4.94 -1.41
CA ARG A 89 2.64 5.76 -0.23
C ARG A 89 1.21 6.29 -0.13
N PHE A 90 0.29 5.88 -1.00
CA PHE A 90 -1.04 6.53 -1.07
C PHE A 90 -2.20 5.55 -1.33
N GLY A 91 -2.29 4.48 -0.52
CA GLY A 91 -3.57 3.77 -0.32
C GLY A 91 -3.59 2.29 -0.65
N SER A 92 -2.46 1.63 -0.89
CA SER A 92 -2.41 0.17 -1.02
C SER A 92 -1.03 -0.33 -0.64
N GLY A 93 -0.98 -1.38 0.19
CA GLY A 93 0.16 -1.79 1.00
C GLY A 93 1.52 -1.72 0.28
N SER A 94 2.54 -1.31 1.02
CA SER A 94 3.92 -1.33 0.53
C SER A 94 4.38 -2.76 0.23
N GLY A 95 5.41 -2.89 -0.60
CA GLY A 95 6.05 -4.16 -0.94
C GLY A 95 5.38 -5.00 -2.05
N ALA A 96 4.19 -4.63 -2.54
CA ALA A 96 3.61 -5.24 -3.74
C ALA A 96 4.25 -4.70 -5.03
N ALA A 97 4.28 -5.51 -6.09
CA ALA A 97 4.87 -5.13 -7.37
C ALA A 97 3.93 -5.39 -8.53
N THR A 98 3.81 -4.45 -9.46
CA THR A 98 2.90 -4.59 -10.62
C THR A 98 3.59 -4.41 -11.96
N ILE A 99 2.88 -4.80 -13.02
CA ILE A 99 3.28 -4.58 -14.41
C ILE A 99 2.21 -3.76 -15.10
N ASN A 100 2.62 -2.70 -15.79
CA ASN A 100 1.72 -1.82 -16.51
C ASN A 100 2.27 -1.50 -17.91
N LEU A 101 1.99 -2.35 -18.89
CA LEU A 101 2.40 -2.09 -20.27
C LEU A 101 1.62 -0.90 -20.83
N ARG A 102 2.36 0.04 -21.46
CA ARG A 102 1.84 1.23 -22.15
C ARG A 102 1.02 2.19 -21.26
N ASN A 103 1.17 2.07 -19.94
CA ASN A 103 0.45 2.88 -18.96
C ASN A 103 -1.09 2.77 -19.06
N LEU A 104 -1.59 1.58 -19.41
CA LEU A 104 -3.02 1.32 -19.63
C LEU A 104 -3.74 0.73 -18.41
N ASN A 105 -3.03 0.26 -17.39
CA ASN A 105 -3.65 -0.12 -16.12
C ASN A 105 -4.24 1.13 -15.44
N SER A 106 -5.36 0.93 -14.76
CA SER A 106 -6.08 1.99 -14.07
C SER A 106 -6.52 1.49 -12.70
N ALA A 107 -6.30 2.31 -11.67
CA ALA A 107 -6.79 2.04 -10.33
C ALA A 107 -8.32 1.92 -10.27
N VAL A 108 -9.04 2.54 -11.22
CA VAL A 108 -10.51 2.59 -11.24
C VAL A 108 -11.09 1.53 -12.17
N THR A 109 -10.51 1.35 -13.36
CA THR A 109 -11.06 0.46 -14.38
C THR A 109 -10.37 -0.91 -14.45
N GLY A 110 -9.34 -1.14 -13.62
CA GLY A 110 -8.61 -2.39 -13.49
C GLY A 110 -7.38 -2.51 -14.41
N SER A 111 -6.75 -3.68 -14.35
CA SER A 111 -5.58 -4.02 -15.15
C SER A 111 -5.91 -4.18 -16.64
N ARG A 112 -4.97 -3.77 -17.51
CA ARG A 112 -5.02 -3.96 -18.97
C ARG A 112 -3.81 -4.72 -19.49
N THR A 113 -2.89 -5.08 -18.61
CA THR A 113 -1.79 -6.00 -18.88
C THR A 113 -2.15 -7.35 -18.29
N LEU A 114 -2.14 -8.39 -19.13
CA LEU A 114 -2.32 -9.74 -18.64
C LEU A 114 -0.99 -10.31 -18.15
N VAL A 115 -0.96 -10.80 -16.92
CA VAL A 115 0.19 -11.54 -16.38
C VAL A 115 -0.12 -13.03 -16.34
N LEU A 116 0.82 -13.82 -16.86
CA LEU A 116 0.75 -15.29 -16.91
C LEU A 116 1.96 -15.88 -16.18
N PHE A 117 1.76 -17.05 -15.59
CA PHE A 117 2.82 -17.92 -15.08
C PHE A 117 2.67 -19.31 -15.74
N ASN A 118 3.69 -19.73 -16.48
CA ASN A 118 3.64 -20.91 -17.35
C ASN A 118 2.39 -20.91 -18.26
N GLY A 119 2.04 -19.77 -18.85
CA GLY A 119 0.88 -19.61 -19.73
C GLY A 119 -0.49 -19.57 -19.03
N ARG A 120 -0.55 -19.72 -17.70
CA ARG A 120 -1.78 -19.70 -16.91
C ARG A 120 -1.94 -18.34 -16.20
N ARG A 121 -3.17 -17.84 -16.14
CA ARG A 121 -3.51 -16.53 -15.55
C ARG A 121 -3.28 -16.50 -14.04
N LEU A 122 -2.98 -15.33 -13.49
CA LEU A 122 -2.86 -15.08 -12.06
C LEU A 122 -4.03 -14.22 -11.56
N PRO A 123 -4.49 -14.36 -10.30
CA PRO A 123 -5.51 -13.50 -9.71
C PRO A 123 -4.99 -12.08 -9.54
N THR A 124 -5.91 -11.13 -9.51
CA THR A 124 -5.59 -9.77 -9.09
C THR A 124 -5.40 -9.74 -7.58
N SER A 125 -4.30 -9.15 -7.13
CA SER A 125 -3.98 -8.92 -5.73
C SER A 125 -4.71 -7.66 -5.23
N PRO A 126 -5.48 -7.76 -4.12
CA PRO A 126 -6.06 -6.58 -3.47
C PRO A 126 -5.02 -5.58 -2.98
N GLN A 127 -3.83 -6.06 -2.56
CA GLN A 127 -2.70 -5.20 -2.17
C GLN A 127 -2.16 -4.38 -3.36
N ALA A 128 -2.29 -4.90 -4.59
CA ALA A 128 -1.65 -4.35 -5.78
C ALA A 128 -2.59 -3.52 -6.66
N ILE A 129 -3.60 -2.85 -6.08
CA ILE A 129 -4.57 -1.98 -6.78
C ILE A 129 -5.20 -2.70 -7.99
N SER A 130 -5.88 -3.81 -7.76
CA SER A 130 -6.56 -4.58 -8.82
C SER A 130 -5.62 -5.03 -9.96
N SER A 131 -4.36 -5.28 -9.61
CA SER A 131 -3.31 -5.80 -10.50
C SER A 131 -2.70 -7.07 -9.92
N VAL A 132 -1.97 -7.81 -10.75
CA VAL A 132 -1.24 -8.99 -10.28
C VAL A 132 -0.02 -8.54 -9.49
N ASP A 133 0.15 -9.10 -8.28
CA ASP A 133 1.38 -8.93 -7.51
C ASP A 133 2.42 -9.96 -7.95
N ILE A 134 3.46 -9.48 -8.63
CA ILE A 134 4.53 -10.33 -9.17
C ILE A 134 5.58 -10.71 -8.13
N ASN A 135 5.62 -10.05 -6.96
CA ASN A 135 6.55 -10.42 -5.90
C ASN A 135 6.20 -11.78 -5.29
N LEU A 136 5.01 -12.30 -5.59
CA LEU A 136 4.56 -13.65 -5.22
C LEU A 136 5.10 -14.75 -6.16
N LEU A 137 5.79 -14.39 -7.25
CA LEU A 137 6.33 -15.39 -8.20
C LEU A 137 7.69 -15.94 -7.76
N PRO A 138 7.90 -17.27 -7.88
CA PRO A 138 9.11 -17.94 -7.39
C PRO A 138 10.33 -17.56 -8.25
N THR A 139 11.10 -16.57 -7.80
CA THR A 139 12.21 -15.97 -8.59
C THR A 139 13.24 -17.01 -9.02
N ALA A 140 13.61 -17.94 -8.13
CA ALA A 140 14.54 -19.04 -8.40
C ALA A 140 14.04 -20.04 -9.46
N ALA A 141 12.73 -20.11 -9.70
CA ALA A 141 12.14 -20.98 -10.71
C ALA A 141 12.06 -20.31 -12.08
N ILE A 142 12.17 -18.98 -12.18
CA ILE A 142 12.01 -18.25 -13.45
C ILE A 142 13.21 -18.47 -14.36
N GLY A 143 12.96 -19.00 -15.56
CA GLY A 143 13.97 -19.16 -16.60
C GLY A 143 13.95 -18.05 -17.64
N ARG A 144 12.77 -17.52 -17.96
CA ARG A 144 12.61 -16.39 -18.88
C ARG A 144 11.31 -15.63 -18.65
N VAL A 145 11.28 -14.39 -19.12
CA VAL A 145 10.09 -13.55 -19.18
C VAL A 145 9.81 -13.19 -20.63
N GLU A 146 8.59 -13.45 -21.08
CA GLU A 146 8.12 -13.12 -22.43
C GLU A 146 7.16 -11.92 -22.36
N VAL A 147 7.41 -10.89 -23.16
CA VAL A 147 6.61 -9.66 -23.20
C VAL A 147 6.01 -9.51 -24.59
N LEU A 148 4.73 -9.85 -24.72
CA LEU A 148 3.94 -9.57 -25.91
C LEU A 148 3.40 -8.15 -25.83
N LYS A 149 3.95 -7.27 -26.68
CA LYS A 149 3.56 -5.86 -26.71
C LYS A 149 2.24 -5.62 -27.43
N ASP A 150 1.76 -6.59 -28.19
CA ASP A 150 0.53 -6.45 -28.96
C ASP A 150 -0.72 -6.76 -28.13
N GLY A 151 -1.85 -6.17 -28.53
CA GLY A 151 -3.15 -6.53 -27.97
C GLY A 151 -3.44 -8.00 -28.26
N ALA A 152 -3.71 -8.77 -27.22
CA ALA A 152 -3.92 -10.21 -27.30
C ALA A 152 -5.30 -10.61 -26.77
N ALA A 153 -6.27 -9.70 -26.80
CA ALA A 153 -7.64 -9.95 -26.37
C ALA A 153 -8.34 -11.05 -27.19
N ALA A 154 -7.99 -11.18 -28.48
CA ALA A 154 -8.49 -12.27 -29.34
C ALA A 154 -7.92 -13.65 -28.96
N THR A 155 -6.81 -13.72 -28.22
CA THR A 155 -6.18 -14.96 -27.79
C THR A 155 -6.55 -15.25 -26.33
N TYR A 156 -6.28 -14.29 -25.45
CA TYR A 156 -6.38 -14.48 -24.01
C TYR A 156 -7.67 -13.90 -23.40
N GLY A 157 -8.32 -12.91 -24.00
CA GLY A 157 -9.52 -12.24 -23.46
C GLY A 157 -9.29 -10.79 -23.04
N SER A 158 -10.34 -10.13 -22.57
CA SER A 158 -10.42 -8.67 -22.36
C SER A 158 -9.32 -8.04 -21.47
N ASP A 159 -8.68 -8.81 -20.61
CA ASP A 159 -7.57 -8.33 -19.76
C ASP A 159 -6.27 -8.03 -20.54
N ALA A 160 -6.14 -8.54 -21.77
CA ALA A 160 -4.92 -8.47 -22.59
C ALA A 160 -4.96 -7.35 -23.66
N ILE A 161 -5.38 -6.13 -23.26
CA ILE A 161 -5.47 -4.97 -24.19
C ILE A 161 -4.11 -4.29 -24.37
N GLY A 162 -3.38 -4.06 -23.29
CA GLY A 162 -2.07 -3.41 -23.28
C GLY A 162 -0.91 -4.35 -23.61
N GLY A 163 -1.14 -5.66 -23.51
CA GLY A 163 -0.18 -6.71 -23.81
C GLY A 163 -0.27 -7.89 -22.84
N VAL A 164 0.68 -8.81 -22.95
CA VAL A 164 0.83 -9.98 -22.08
C VAL A 164 2.27 -10.07 -21.58
N VAL A 165 2.45 -10.34 -20.29
CA VAL A 165 3.74 -10.73 -19.72
C VAL A 165 3.62 -12.12 -19.14
N ASN A 166 4.44 -13.05 -19.65
CA ASN A 166 4.41 -14.44 -19.25
C ASN A 166 5.75 -14.83 -18.61
N PHE A 167 5.67 -15.27 -17.36
CA PHE A 167 6.80 -15.79 -16.60
C PHE A 167 6.89 -17.29 -16.82
N ILE A 168 7.99 -17.75 -17.43
CA ILE A 168 8.19 -19.15 -17.75
C ILE A 168 9.26 -19.75 -16.85
N THR A 169 8.95 -20.90 -16.27
CA THR A 169 9.88 -21.65 -15.43
C THR A 169 11.03 -22.27 -16.22
N ARG A 170 12.19 -22.33 -15.58
CA ARG A 170 13.42 -22.88 -16.16
C ARG A 170 13.32 -24.40 -16.32
N THR A 171 13.93 -24.91 -17.38
CA THR A 171 13.99 -26.36 -17.71
C THR A 171 15.43 -26.87 -17.82
N ASP A 172 16.40 -25.99 -17.58
CA ASP A 172 17.83 -26.21 -17.77
C ASP A 172 18.56 -26.72 -16.53
N LEU A 173 17.90 -26.70 -15.36
CA LEU A 173 18.52 -27.10 -14.10
C LEU A 173 18.61 -28.63 -13.98
N GLN A 174 19.83 -29.13 -13.80
CA GLN A 174 20.12 -30.52 -13.46
C GLN A 174 21.00 -30.56 -12.20
N GLY A 175 20.48 -31.14 -11.12
CA GLY A 175 21.12 -31.18 -9.81
C GLY A 175 20.70 -30.03 -8.90
N PHE A 176 21.60 -29.61 -8.02
CA PHE A 176 21.32 -28.64 -6.94
C PHE A 176 21.99 -27.29 -7.22
N GLU A 177 21.26 -26.20 -7.00
CA GLU A 177 21.74 -24.82 -7.09
C GLU A 177 21.43 -24.10 -5.77
N LEU A 178 22.42 -23.37 -5.26
CA LEU A 178 22.30 -22.52 -4.08
C LEU A 178 22.69 -21.10 -4.49
N ASN A 179 21.84 -20.14 -4.18
CA ASN A 179 22.10 -18.72 -4.37
C ASN A 179 21.99 -18.00 -3.01
N ALA A 180 22.88 -17.04 -2.80
CA ALA A 180 22.82 -16.10 -1.69
C ALA A 180 23.36 -14.75 -2.13
N ASN A 181 22.71 -13.67 -1.70
CA ASN A 181 23.09 -12.30 -2.03
C ASN A 181 22.88 -11.42 -0.80
N TYR A 182 23.76 -10.43 -0.65
CA TYR A 182 23.70 -9.40 0.36
C TYR A 182 23.97 -8.05 -0.29
N GLN A 183 23.06 -7.11 -0.11
CA GLN A 183 23.18 -5.75 -0.62
C GLN A 183 23.38 -4.78 0.55
N GLY A 184 24.60 -4.27 0.69
CA GLY A 184 24.91 -3.22 1.66
C GLY A 184 24.35 -1.87 1.19
N ILE A 185 23.51 -1.24 2.01
CA ILE A 185 22.94 0.07 1.70
C ILE A 185 23.26 1.05 2.83
N SER A 186 23.83 2.21 2.49
CA SER A 186 24.15 3.23 3.49
C SER A 186 22.89 3.69 4.21
N GLY A 187 22.91 3.69 5.55
CA GLY A 187 21.76 4.06 6.38
C GLY A 187 20.71 2.97 6.57
N SER A 188 20.95 1.74 6.11
CA SER A 188 20.07 0.58 6.34
C SER A 188 20.90 -0.63 6.81
N PRO A 189 20.31 -1.58 7.56
CA PRO A 189 20.94 -2.87 7.86
C PRO A 189 21.38 -3.68 6.63
N GLY A 190 20.83 -3.37 5.45
CA GLY A 190 21.12 -4.01 4.18
C GLY A 190 20.19 -5.17 3.87
N ASP A 191 19.97 -5.43 2.59
CA ASP A 191 19.04 -6.46 2.13
C ASP A 191 19.76 -7.79 1.97
N TYR A 192 19.06 -8.90 2.17
CA TYR A 192 19.61 -10.23 1.95
C TYR A 192 18.59 -11.19 1.34
N GLU A 193 19.07 -12.07 0.48
CA GLU A 193 18.26 -13.12 -0.14
C GLU A 193 19.04 -14.42 -0.21
N GLY A 194 18.30 -15.52 -0.17
CA GLY A 194 18.83 -16.86 -0.37
C GLY A 194 17.79 -17.73 -1.05
N SER A 195 18.24 -18.58 -1.97
CA SER A 195 17.38 -19.58 -2.59
C SER A 195 18.10 -20.89 -2.85
N ILE A 196 17.32 -21.96 -2.82
CA ILE A 196 17.74 -23.30 -3.20
C ILE A 196 16.86 -23.77 -4.35
N ALA A 197 17.47 -24.45 -5.31
CA ALA A 197 16.76 -25.10 -6.40
C ALA A 197 17.32 -26.51 -6.63
N TYR A 198 16.43 -27.44 -6.93
CA TYR A 198 16.77 -28.78 -7.36
C TYR A 198 16.03 -29.10 -8.65
N GLY A 199 16.79 -29.48 -9.67
CA GLY A 199 16.27 -29.91 -10.96
C GLY A 199 16.67 -31.35 -11.25
N TYR A 200 15.76 -32.10 -11.85
CA TYR A 200 16.02 -33.43 -12.37
C TYR A 200 15.35 -33.57 -13.73
N LYS A 201 16.11 -33.98 -14.74
CA LYS A 201 15.64 -34.36 -16.07
C LYS A 201 16.06 -35.81 -16.33
N GLY A 202 15.08 -36.71 -16.37
CA GLY A 202 15.24 -38.09 -16.83
C GLY A 202 14.56 -38.28 -18.19
N ASP A 203 14.52 -39.53 -18.66
CA ASP A 203 14.00 -39.85 -20.00
C ASP A 203 12.48 -39.62 -20.13
N SER A 204 11.72 -39.88 -19.06
CA SER A 204 10.25 -39.82 -19.07
C SER A 204 9.65 -38.87 -18.03
N ALA A 205 10.50 -38.14 -17.29
CA ALA A 205 10.03 -37.24 -16.24
C ALA A 205 11.04 -36.14 -15.97
N SER A 206 10.53 -34.95 -15.64
CA SER A 206 11.32 -33.84 -15.13
C SER A 206 10.70 -33.23 -13.88
N LEU A 207 11.55 -32.84 -12.92
CA LEU A 207 11.17 -32.24 -11.65
C LEU A 207 11.96 -30.95 -11.44
N LEU A 208 11.28 -29.90 -11.03
CA LEU A 208 11.88 -28.67 -10.52
C LEU A 208 11.29 -28.38 -9.14
N LEU A 209 12.14 -28.18 -8.15
CA LEU A 209 11.79 -27.73 -6.80
C LEU A 209 12.60 -26.48 -6.48
N THR A 210 11.96 -25.45 -5.95
CA THR A 210 12.65 -24.22 -5.52
C THR A 210 12.09 -23.72 -4.20
N ALA A 211 12.96 -23.22 -3.32
CA ALA A 211 12.57 -22.45 -2.16
C ALA A 211 13.42 -21.19 -2.08
N GLY A 212 12.82 -20.05 -1.72
CA GLY A 212 13.47 -18.77 -1.64
C GLY A 212 13.00 -17.97 -0.43
N TYR A 213 13.92 -17.20 0.14
CA TYR A 213 13.62 -16.20 1.15
C TYR A 213 14.40 -14.92 0.83
N ARG A 214 13.72 -13.79 0.94
CA ARG A 214 14.31 -12.46 0.75
C ARG A 214 13.80 -11.53 1.83
N HIS A 215 14.73 -10.84 2.48
CA HIS A 215 14.47 -9.80 3.44
C HIS A 215 14.97 -8.47 2.88
N ARG A 216 14.16 -7.43 3.03
CA ARG A 216 14.57 -6.05 2.78
C ARG A 216 14.44 -5.28 4.07
N SER A 217 15.50 -4.57 4.43
CA SER A 217 15.49 -3.81 5.66
C SER A 217 14.95 -2.41 5.44
N GLU A 218 14.20 -1.94 6.43
CA GLU A 218 13.66 -0.58 6.47
C GLU A 218 14.75 0.47 6.17
N MET A 219 14.34 1.51 5.43
CA MET A 219 15.13 2.72 5.24
C MET A 219 14.24 3.95 5.37
N SER A 220 14.34 4.65 6.49
CA SER A 220 13.61 5.89 6.69
C SER A 220 14.00 6.97 5.68
N VAL A 221 13.06 7.84 5.30
CA VAL A 221 13.39 9.04 4.50
C VAL A 221 14.42 9.94 5.19
N LYS A 222 14.52 9.86 6.52
CA LYS A 222 15.47 10.63 7.34
C LYS A 222 16.93 10.26 7.04
N GLU A 223 17.17 9.09 6.45
CA GLU A 223 18.50 8.64 6.03
C GLU A 223 18.98 9.28 4.71
N ARG A 224 18.15 10.13 4.08
CA ARG A 224 18.47 10.82 2.82
C ARG A 224 18.13 12.30 2.93
N ASP A 225 19.14 13.15 2.96
CA ASP A 225 18.99 14.61 3.05
C ASP A 225 18.11 15.21 1.93
N TRP A 226 18.06 14.57 0.75
CA TRP A 226 17.23 15.03 -0.36
C TRP A 226 15.75 14.64 -0.20
N ALA A 227 15.43 13.63 0.61
CA ALA A 227 14.09 13.07 0.75
C ALA A 227 13.23 13.83 1.77
N LEU A 228 13.87 14.42 2.81
CA LEU A 228 13.20 15.22 3.83
C LEU A 228 13.72 16.66 3.79
N ARG A 229 12.83 17.62 3.55
CA ARG A 229 13.17 19.04 3.37
C ARG A 229 12.21 19.88 4.18
N THR A 230 12.62 20.31 5.36
CA THR A 230 11.68 20.83 6.37
C THR A 230 11.73 22.35 6.47
N GLY A 231 10.70 22.91 7.12
CA GLY A 231 10.56 24.34 7.31
C GLY A 231 10.23 25.13 6.03
N PRO A 232 10.25 26.47 6.14
CA PRO A 232 9.92 27.36 5.03
C PRO A 232 10.80 27.17 3.78
N GLU A 233 12.12 26.99 3.98
CA GLU A 233 13.06 26.82 2.88
C GLU A 233 12.80 25.52 2.11
N GLY A 234 12.58 24.41 2.82
CA GLY A 234 12.26 23.12 2.20
C GLY A 234 10.95 23.15 1.42
N TYR A 235 9.92 23.85 1.92
CA TYR A 235 8.66 24.04 1.21
C TYR A 235 8.84 24.84 -0.07
N LEU A 236 9.61 25.93 -0.04
CA LEU A 236 9.85 26.75 -1.24
C LEU A 236 10.67 26.01 -2.30
N GLU A 237 11.57 25.13 -1.87
CA GLU A 237 12.35 24.31 -2.79
C GLU A 237 11.51 23.20 -3.44
N ASN A 238 10.65 22.52 -2.67
CA ASN A 238 9.78 21.47 -3.17
C ASN A 238 8.40 21.49 -2.48
N PRO A 239 7.46 22.34 -2.94
CA PRO A 239 6.12 22.42 -2.37
C PRO A 239 5.27 21.18 -2.67
N LEU A 240 5.69 20.35 -3.63
CA LEU A 240 5.09 19.06 -3.97
C LEU A 240 5.71 17.89 -3.20
N GLY A 241 6.68 18.15 -2.33
CA GLY A 241 7.45 17.15 -1.57
C GLY A 241 6.72 16.53 -0.37
N GLY A 242 5.39 16.37 -0.46
CA GLY A 242 4.58 15.74 0.57
C GLY A 242 4.22 16.67 1.74
N TRP A 243 3.63 17.82 1.42
CA TRP A 243 3.15 18.81 2.39
C TRP A 243 1.62 18.78 2.52
N ALA A 244 1.11 18.87 3.75
CA ALA A 244 -0.31 18.95 4.04
C ALA A 244 -0.63 20.23 4.84
N GLY A 245 -1.59 21.02 4.37
CA GLY A 245 -2.12 22.19 5.09
C GLY A 245 -3.03 21.84 6.28
N THR A 246 -3.33 20.55 6.47
CA THR A 246 -4.16 20.02 7.56
C THR A 246 -3.37 19.66 8.82
N GLY A 247 -2.14 20.16 9.00
CA GLY A 247 -1.20 19.69 10.03
C GLY A 247 -1.55 19.97 11.50
N ASN A 248 -0.61 19.54 12.36
CA ASN A 248 -0.48 20.01 13.74
C ASN A 248 0.92 20.63 13.90
N PRO A 249 1.06 21.93 14.24
CA PRO A 249 -0.01 22.85 14.64
C PRO A 249 -1.02 23.10 13.53
N GLY A 250 -2.29 23.07 13.90
CA GLY A 250 -3.38 23.40 13.00
C GLY A 250 -3.95 24.79 13.30
N GLN A 251 -4.93 25.19 12.50
CA GLN A 251 -5.75 26.36 12.80
C GLN A 251 -6.83 25.98 13.83
N TYR A 252 -6.94 26.79 14.88
CA TYR A 252 -8.04 26.70 15.84
C TYR A 252 -8.99 27.87 15.61
N ASN A 253 -10.27 27.61 15.68
CA ASN A 253 -11.29 28.63 15.55
C ASN A 253 -11.78 29.10 16.92
N THR A 254 -12.07 30.38 17.07
CA THR A 254 -12.59 31.00 18.31
C THR A 254 -14.04 31.48 18.12
N ALA A 255 -14.80 31.48 19.20
CA ALA A 255 -16.08 32.18 19.24
C ALA A 255 -15.85 33.68 19.42
N THR A 256 -16.66 34.51 18.76
CA THR A 256 -16.54 35.99 18.83
C THR A 256 -17.31 36.61 20.00
N SER A 257 -18.15 35.83 20.67
CA SER A 257 -18.96 36.24 21.82
C SER A 257 -19.50 35.03 22.58
N ALA A 258 -20.01 35.23 23.79
CA ALA A 258 -20.70 34.19 24.56
C ALA A 258 -21.91 33.61 23.80
N ALA A 259 -22.69 34.46 23.12
CA ALA A 259 -23.83 34.01 22.31
C ALA A 259 -23.37 33.14 21.13
N ALA A 260 -22.27 33.50 20.46
CA ALA A 260 -21.68 32.69 19.40
C ALA A 260 -21.15 31.35 19.94
N ALA A 261 -20.53 31.33 21.11
CA ALA A 261 -20.06 30.09 21.75
C ALA A 261 -21.24 29.14 22.06
N THR A 262 -22.31 29.64 22.66
CA THR A 262 -23.52 28.86 22.96
C THR A 262 -24.22 28.37 21.70
N ALA A 263 -24.25 29.19 20.64
CA ALA A 263 -24.80 28.82 19.34
C ALA A 263 -23.86 27.94 18.51
N GLY A 264 -22.70 27.55 19.05
CA GLY A 264 -21.72 26.75 18.33
C GLY A 264 -21.23 27.42 17.06
N THR A 265 -20.90 28.71 17.09
CA THR A 265 -20.38 29.50 15.97
C THR A 265 -18.96 29.97 16.26
N PHE A 266 -17.97 29.32 15.63
CA PHE A 266 -16.54 29.58 15.79
C PHE A 266 -15.98 30.08 14.46
N ALA A 267 -15.73 31.38 14.37
CA ALA A 267 -15.37 32.06 13.12
C ALA A 267 -14.09 32.91 13.23
N GLY A 268 -13.57 33.15 14.44
CA GLY A 268 -12.25 33.75 14.60
C GLY A 268 -11.16 32.69 14.37
N ALA A 269 -9.92 33.14 14.16
CA ALA A 269 -8.78 32.25 13.92
C ALA A 269 -7.68 32.50 14.97
N LEU A 270 -7.33 31.47 15.72
CA LEU A 270 -6.22 31.42 16.65
C LEU A 270 -5.13 30.51 16.07
N PRO A 271 -4.12 31.07 15.41
CA PRO A 271 -2.98 30.27 14.96
C PRO A 271 -2.07 29.89 16.13
N ASP A 272 -1.53 28.68 16.12
CA ASP A 272 -0.54 28.21 17.09
C ASP A 272 0.87 28.67 16.69
N ILE A 273 1.66 29.11 17.68
CA ILE A 273 2.98 29.75 17.52
C ILE A 273 4.10 28.79 17.09
N GLY A 274 3.89 27.47 17.19
CA GLY A 274 4.96 26.50 17.00
C GLY A 274 5.22 26.04 15.57
N CYS A 275 4.59 26.65 14.55
CA CYS A 275 4.64 26.11 13.19
C CYS A 275 6.07 25.96 12.63
N ALA A 276 6.77 27.08 12.42
CA ALA A 276 8.11 27.06 11.85
C ALA A 276 9.12 26.34 12.78
N ALA A 277 8.97 26.52 14.09
CA ALA A 277 9.84 25.91 15.09
C ALA A 277 9.78 24.37 15.10
N ASN A 278 8.68 23.78 14.65
CA ASN A 278 8.52 22.33 14.54
C ASN A 278 8.78 21.80 13.11
N GLY A 279 9.31 22.63 12.20
CA GLY A 279 9.63 22.23 10.83
C GLY A 279 8.49 22.43 9.82
N GLY A 280 7.45 23.18 10.20
CA GLY A 280 6.36 23.55 9.30
C GLY A 280 6.63 24.79 8.46
N ALA A 281 5.83 24.96 7.42
CA ALA A 281 5.94 26.07 6.49
C ALA A 281 4.65 26.91 6.49
N PRO A 282 4.70 28.21 6.90
CA PRO A 282 3.51 29.04 7.05
C PRO A 282 3.05 29.68 5.74
N TYR A 283 2.96 28.90 4.67
CA TYR A 283 2.53 29.32 3.33
C TYR A 283 1.13 28.82 3.00
N VAL A 284 0.45 29.48 2.06
CA VAL A 284 -0.77 28.92 1.46
C VAL A 284 -0.37 27.88 0.42
N LEU A 285 -0.98 26.69 0.50
CA LEU A 285 -0.75 25.60 -0.44
C LEU A 285 -0.84 26.11 -1.89
N THR A 286 0.13 25.76 -2.75
CA THR A 286 0.28 26.20 -4.16
C THR A 286 0.82 27.61 -4.40
N THR A 287 1.03 28.42 -3.37
CA THR A 287 1.59 29.77 -3.50
C THR A 287 2.75 30.00 -2.51
N THR A 288 3.50 31.08 -2.72
CA THR A 288 4.53 31.56 -1.78
C THR A 288 3.98 32.63 -0.82
N ILE A 289 2.66 32.77 -0.72
CA ILE A 289 2.01 33.74 0.16
C ILE A 289 2.06 33.22 1.59
N VAL A 290 2.73 33.97 2.47
CA VAL A 290 2.78 33.68 3.90
C VAL A 290 1.40 33.94 4.51
N SER A 291 0.89 32.97 5.27
CA SER A 291 -0.38 33.08 5.99
C SER A 291 -0.15 32.74 7.46
N PRO A 292 -0.52 33.61 8.41
CA PRO A 292 -0.33 33.33 9.82
C PRO A 292 -1.21 32.19 10.33
N THR A 293 -2.27 31.82 9.60
CA THR A 293 -3.19 30.73 9.96
C THR A 293 -2.89 29.42 9.24
N SER A 294 -1.91 29.40 8.32
CA SER A 294 -1.50 28.19 7.62
C SER A 294 -0.26 27.61 8.27
N CYS A 295 -0.25 26.30 8.47
CA CYS A 295 0.97 25.57 8.80
C CYS A 295 1.02 24.28 7.99
N ASN A 296 1.86 24.26 6.96
CA ASN A 296 2.05 23.04 6.19
C ASN A 296 2.97 22.10 6.97
N PHE A 297 2.47 20.90 7.21
CA PHE A 297 3.16 19.80 7.84
C PHE A 297 3.74 18.89 6.75
N GLN A 298 5.05 18.59 6.79
CA GLN A 298 5.64 17.64 5.85
C GLN A 298 5.44 16.21 6.37
N TYR A 299 4.42 15.55 5.84
CA TYR A 299 4.00 14.23 6.32
C TYR A 299 4.93 13.10 5.90
N THR A 300 5.74 13.30 4.88
CA THR A 300 6.73 12.31 4.45
C THR A 300 7.78 12.02 5.52
N SER A 301 7.89 12.86 6.57
CA SER A 301 8.72 12.59 7.76
C SER A 301 8.35 11.32 8.53
N PHE A 302 7.17 10.75 8.25
CA PHE A 302 6.70 9.48 8.78
C PHE A 302 6.93 8.28 7.84
N ASP A 303 7.40 8.51 6.62
CA ASP A 303 7.51 7.44 5.63
C ASP A 303 8.90 6.77 5.64
N ASN A 304 8.97 5.55 5.13
CA ASN A 304 10.22 4.89 4.79
C ASN A 304 10.39 4.77 3.28
N LEU A 305 11.58 5.01 2.74
CA LEU A 305 11.90 4.78 1.33
C LEU A 305 11.76 3.31 0.94
N ILE A 306 12.07 2.42 1.89
CA ILE A 306 11.90 0.98 1.83
C ILE A 306 11.27 0.58 3.16
N GLU A 307 10.17 -0.16 3.15
CA GLU A 307 9.62 -0.74 4.38
C GLU A 307 10.35 -2.04 4.70
N ASP A 308 10.26 -2.48 5.95
CA ASP A 308 10.70 -3.82 6.33
C ASP A 308 9.83 -4.86 5.62
N GLU A 309 10.42 -5.74 4.82
CA GLU A 309 9.70 -6.71 3.99
C GLU A 309 10.33 -8.10 4.08
N ASP A 310 9.52 -9.12 4.29
CA ASP A 310 9.89 -10.54 4.24
C ASP A 310 9.11 -11.25 3.13
N HIS A 311 9.84 -11.93 2.26
CA HIS A 311 9.29 -12.64 1.10
C HIS A 311 9.71 -14.11 1.18
N PHE A 312 8.75 -15.02 1.26
CA PHE A 312 8.99 -16.46 1.24
C PHE A 312 8.29 -17.11 0.05
N GLN A 313 8.99 -18.00 -0.64
CA GLN A 313 8.49 -18.64 -1.87
C GLN A 313 8.85 -20.12 -1.87
N LEU A 314 7.89 -20.98 -2.17
CA LEU A 314 8.06 -22.41 -2.38
C LEU A 314 7.36 -22.80 -3.67
N TYR A 315 8.07 -23.47 -4.57
CA TYR A 315 7.52 -23.91 -5.84
C TYR A 315 7.99 -25.31 -6.21
N GLY A 316 7.10 -26.10 -6.79
CA GLY A 316 7.40 -27.40 -7.34
C GLY A 316 6.67 -27.62 -8.65
N LYS A 317 7.34 -28.24 -9.61
CA LYS A 317 6.77 -28.65 -10.90
C LYS A 317 7.27 -30.04 -11.26
N LEU A 318 6.35 -30.91 -11.62
CA LEU A 318 6.60 -32.26 -12.12
C LEU A 318 5.99 -32.37 -13.52
N ASN A 319 6.77 -32.79 -14.50
CA ASN A 319 6.28 -33.23 -15.81
C ASN A 319 6.59 -34.72 -15.97
N VAL A 320 5.67 -35.48 -16.54
CA VAL A 320 5.78 -36.92 -16.74
C VAL A 320 5.22 -37.29 -18.11
N ASP A 321 5.97 -38.09 -18.85
CA ASP A 321 5.51 -38.74 -20.07
C ASP A 321 4.67 -39.95 -19.66
N ILE A 322 3.36 -39.88 -19.89
CA ILE A 322 2.40 -40.94 -19.53
C ILE A 322 2.42 -42.04 -20.59
N THR A 323 2.53 -41.61 -21.85
CA THR A 323 2.71 -42.45 -23.04
C THR A 323 3.64 -41.71 -24.00
N ASP A 324 4.02 -42.34 -25.11
CA ASP A 324 4.86 -41.74 -26.17
C ASP A 324 4.23 -40.47 -26.81
N ASN A 325 2.95 -40.21 -26.55
CA ASN A 325 2.18 -39.11 -27.14
C ASN A 325 1.32 -38.32 -26.15
N ILE A 326 1.43 -38.59 -24.84
CA ILE A 326 0.70 -37.88 -23.79
C ILE A 326 1.67 -37.52 -22.67
N GLU A 327 1.76 -36.22 -22.38
CA GLU A 327 2.51 -35.67 -21.26
C GLU A 327 1.55 -35.09 -20.23
N GLY A 328 1.81 -35.34 -18.95
CA GLY A 328 1.11 -34.75 -17.82
C GLY A 328 2.02 -33.80 -17.05
N ASN A 329 1.46 -32.73 -16.50
CA ASN A 329 2.17 -31.82 -15.61
C ASN A 329 1.35 -31.47 -14.36
N VAL A 330 2.05 -31.25 -13.25
CA VAL A 330 1.50 -30.69 -12.02
C VAL A 330 2.48 -29.69 -11.44
N GLU A 331 1.98 -28.56 -10.98
CA GLU A 331 2.75 -27.54 -10.30
C GLU A 331 2.01 -26.97 -9.09
N VAL A 332 2.79 -26.67 -8.05
CA VAL A 332 2.32 -26.10 -6.79
C VAL A 332 3.21 -24.92 -6.44
N LEU A 333 2.59 -23.80 -6.11
CA LEU A 333 3.24 -22.58 -5.66
C LEU A 333 2.61 -22.17 -4.32
N TYR A 334 3.44 -21.91 -3.33
CA TYR A 334 3.09 -21.14 -2.15
C TYR A 334 4.02 -19.94 -2.06
N ALA A 335 3.48 -18.75 -1.84
CA ALA A 335 4.28 -17.57 -1.55
C ALA A 335 3.63 -16.74 -0.46
N SER A 336 4.47 -16.12 0.37
CA SER A 336 4.08 -15.23 1.44
C SER A 336 4.90 -13.95 1.33
N HIS A 337 4.23 -12.81 1.46
CA HIS A 337 4.84 -11.50 1.54
C HIS A 337 4.32 -10.82 2.80
N ASP A 338 5.22 -10.46 3.70
CA ASP A 338 4.92 -9.83 4.98
C ASP A 338 5.65 -8.48 5.06
N THR A 339 4.90 -7.43 5.36
CA THR A 339 5.40 -6.10 5.71
C THR A 339 4.91 -5.84 7.13
N PRO A 340 5.69 -6.24 8.16
CA PRO A 340 5.19 -6.28 9.53
C PRO A 340 4.97 -4.88 10.11
N ASN A 341 5.82 -3.91 9.74
CA ASN A 341 5.76 -2.54 10.24
C ASN A 341 5.96 -1.54 9.10
N GLN A 342 4.88 -1.18 8.42
CA GLN A 342 4.85 0.00 7.57
C GLN A 342 4.67 1.24 8.45
N SER A 343 5.63 2.16 8.40
CA SER A 343 5.53 3.43 9.13
C SER A 343 4.50 4.35 8.51
N TRP A 344 3.67 4.95 9.36
CA TRP A 344 2.66 5.91 8.94
C TRP A 344 2.45 7.01 9.99
N ALA A 345 1.88 8.13 9.55
CA ALA A 345 1.42 9.16 10.47
C ALA A 345 0.12 8.71 11.14
N ILE A 346 0.02 8.77 12.48
CA ILE A 346 -1.24 8.47 13.21
C ILE A 346 -2.46 9.12 12.56
N THR A 347 -2.29 10.37 12.13
CA THR A 347 -3.32 11.08 11.40
C THR A 347 -2.94 11.08 9.93
N GLY A 348 -3.61 10.23 9.13
CA GLY A 348 -3.28 10.00 7.72
C GLY A 348 -3.36 11.29 6.88
N PRO A 349 -2.29 11.70 6.18
CA PRO A 349 -2.13 13.06 5.62
C PRO A 349 -3.05 13.39 4.45
N ASN A 350 -3.63 12.38 3.82
CA ASN A 350 -4.42 12.42 2.59
C ASN A 350 -5.94 12.60 2.82
N GLN A 351 -6.40 12.55 4.07
CA GLN A 351 -7.83 12.61 4.41
C GLN A 351 -8.11 13.74 5.40
N PHE A 352 -9.25 14.40 5.24
CA PHE A 352 -9.76 15.32 6.25
C PHE A 352 -10.28 14.51 7.44
N PRO A 353 -10.18 15.03 8.68
CA PRO A 353 -10.80 14.39 9.84
C PRO A 353 -12.31 14.13 9.60
N ALA A 354 -12.71 12.87 9.68
CA ALA A 354 -14.05 12.31 9.53
C ALA A 354 -14.42 11.47 10.79
N PRO A 355 -15.67 11.03 11.00
CA PRO A 355 -16.86 11.51 10.34
C PRO A 355 -17.14 12.97 10.69
N PHE A 356 -17.80 13.63 9.76
CA PHE A 356 -18.18 15.04 9.81
C PHE A 356 -19.36 15.32 10.78
N ALA A 357 -19.74 14.36 11.64
CA ALA A 357 -20.78 14.51 12.65
C ALA A 357 -20.36 13.96 14.04
N ALA A 358 -19.42 14.63 14.70
CA ALA A 358 -19.06 14.43 16.10
C ALA A 358 -19.99 15.24 17.02
N SER A 359 -21.28 15.40 16.72
CA SER A 359 -22.18 16.07 17.67
C SER A 359 -23.60 15.52 17.63
N GLY A 360 -24.10 15.10 18.78
CA GLY A 360 -25.47 15.41 19.19
C GLY A 360 -26.58 14.39 18.91
N ALA A 361 -26.29 13.11 18.68
CA ALA A 361 -27.35 12.10 18.56
C ALA A 361 -27.45 11.12 19.74
N SER A 362 -26.46 11.06 20.63
CA SER A 362 -26.40 10.06 21.70
C SER A 362 -26.62 10.68 23.09
N ALA A 363 -27.45 10.03 23.91
CA ALA A 363 -27.86 10.54 25.23
C ALA A 363 -26.79 10.29 26.31
N GLY A 364 -25.72 9.54 25.99
CA GLY A 364 -24.74 9.03 26.94
C GLY A 364 -23.34 9.65 26.95
N GLY A 365 -23.14 10.89 26.45
CA GLY A 365 -22.09 11.74 27.02
C GLY A 365 -20.70 11.79 26.37
N GLY A 366 -20.57 11.63 25.05
CA GLY A 366 -19.33 12.04 24.38
C GLY A 366 -19.50 12.15 22.89
N VAL A 367 -19.51 13.35 22.32
CA VAL A 367 -19.18 13.56 20.90
C VAL A 367 -18.74 14.99 20.62
N SER A 368 -19.40 15.99 21.20
CA SER A 368 -18.91 17.38 21.40
C SER A 368 -20.02 18.12 22.15
N PRO A 369 -19.73 18.97 23.16
CA PRO A 369 -20.77 19.74 23.84
C PRO A 369 -21.34 20.88 22.97
N ILE A 370 -20.77 21.10 21.78
CA ILE A 370 -21.19 22.14 20.85
C ILE A 370 -22.14 21.54 19.81
N PRO A 371 -23.36 22.10 19.64
CA PRO A 371 -24.27 21.66 18.59
C PRO A 371 -23.70 21.90 17.19
N ALA A 372 -23.76 20.92 16.28
CA ALA A 372 -23.64 21.18 14.85
C ALA A 372 -25.00 21.62 14.30
N THR A 373 -25.12 22.86 13.85
CA THR A 373 -26.34 23.37 13.19
C THR A 373 -26.09 23.55 11.68
N GLY A 374 -26.86 22.85 10.83
CA GLY A 374 -26.88 23.04 9.37
C GLY A 374 -26.72 21.76 8.52
N THR A 375 -26.95 21.86 7.21
CA THR A 375 -26.71 20.78 6.21
C THR A 375 -25.24 20.66 5.78
N SER A 376 -24.38 21.55 6.28
CA SER A 376 -22.93 21.43 6.23
C SER A 376 -22.51 20.59 7.43
N GLU A 377 -22.45 19.27 7.25
CA GLU A 377 -21.97 18.30 8.25
C GLU A 377 -20.59 18.75 8.77
N GLN A 378 -20.51 19.19 10.02
CA GLN A 378 -19.30 19.82 10.58
C GLN A 378 -19.02 19.38 12.03
N SER A 379 -18.24 18.32 12.20
CA SER A 379 -17.58 17.97 13.47
C SER A 379 -16.71 19.11 13.95
N ARG A 380 -16.92 19.56 15.19
CA ARG A 380 -16.04 20.52 15.86
C ARG A 380 -15.48 19.86 17.11
N PHE A 381 -14.24 19.40 17.00
CA PHE A 381 -13.44 19.00 18.15
C PHE A 381 -13.25 20.21 19.04
N TYR A 382 -14.00 20.24 20.13
CA TYR A 382 -13.99 21.35 21.07
C TYR A 382 -12.88 21.17 22.09
N ILE A 383 -12.01 22.17 22.20
CA ILE A 383 -11.02 22.30 23.26
C ILE A 383 -11.53 23.35 24.25
N PRO A 384 -11.88 22.97 25.49
CA PRO A 384 -12.39 23.91 26.48
C PRO A 384 -11.33 24.91 26.91
N ASN A 385 -11.77 26.10 27.35
CA ASN A 385 -10.91 27.12 27.96
C ASN A 385 -10.15 26.65 29.21
N THR A 386 -10.54 25.51 29.79
CA THR A 386 -9.86 24.89 30.92
C THR A 386 -8.72 23.95 30.53
N ASN A 387 -8.60 23.59 29.25
CA ASN A 387 -7.52 22.74 28.79
C ASN A 387 -6.17 23.43 29.10
N PRO A 388 -5.28 22.80 29.89
CA PRO A 388 -4.04 23.42 30.33
C PRO A 388 -3.11 23.77 29.15
N GLY A 389 -3.15 22.99 28.07
CA GLY A 389 -2.44 23.30 26.83
C GLY A 389 -2.94 24.59 26.18
N LEU A 390 -4.26 24.84 26.18
CA LEU A 390 -4.83 26.07 25.64
C LEU A 390 -4.47 27.28 26.51
N LEU A 391 -4.53 27.13 27.84
CA LEU A 391 -4.12 28.18 28.78
C LEU A 391 -2.64 28.54 28.62
N ALA A 392 -1.78 27.54 28.43
CA ALA A 392 -0.37 27.75 28.13
C ALA A 392 -0.19 28.48 26.79
N LEU A 393 -0.89 28.06 25.73
CA LEU A 393 -0.81 28.71 24.41
C LEU A 393 -1.24 30.17 24.47
N VAL A 394 -2.36 30.48 25.14
CA VAL A 394 -2.84 31.86 25.33
C VAL A 394 -1.78 32.73 26.02
N ASN A 395 -1.15 32.23 27.08
CA ASN A 395 -0.09 32.95 27.79
C ASN A 395 1.16 33.12 26.92
N GLN A 396 1.52 32.11 26.14
CA GLN A 396 2.64 32.19 25.20
C GLN A 396 2.37 33.24 24.12
N ILE A 397 1.17 33.28 23.53
CA ILE A 397 0.76 34.30 22.56
C ILE A 397 0.80 35.71 23.18
N ALA A 398 0.36 35.86 24.43
CA ALA A 398 0.38 37.15 25.11
C ALA A 398 1.81 37.67 25.39
N SER A 399 2.76 36.77 25.65
CA SER A 399 4.17 37.09 25.95
C SER A 399 5.09 37.08 24.73
N ALA A 400 4.63 36.52 23.61
CA ALA A 400 5.39 36.39 22.38
C ALA A 400 5.76 37.75 21.78
N ASN A 401 6.92 37.80 21.14
CA ASN A 401 7.38 38.93 20.37
C ASN A 401 8.11 38.45 19.11
N CYS A 402 8.27 39.34 18.14
CA CYS A 402 8.94 39.03 16.87
C CYS A 402 10.44 39.39 16.90
N ALA A 403 11.07 39.31 18.08
CA ALA A 403 12.49 39.57 18.25
C ALA A 403 13.23 38.24 18.51
N GLY A 404 14.10 37.86 17.57
CA GLY A 404 14.94 36.67 17.70
C GLY A 404 14.96 35.81 16.43
N PRO A 405 15.76 34.73 16.43
CA PRO A 405 15.91 33.84 15.28
C PRO A 405 14.73 32.87 15.10
N VAL A 406 13.93 32.65 16.15
CA VAL A 406 12.71 31.83 16.07
C VAL A 406 11.50 32.74 16.18
N LEU A 407 10.76 32.86 15.08
CA LEU A 407 9.58 33.69 15.01
C LEU A 407 8.34 32.89 15.44
N PRO A 408 7.47 33.43 16.31
CA PRO A 408 6.19 32.82 16.65
C PRO A 408 5.26 32.62 15.45
N TYR A 409 5.35 33.50 14.45
CA TYR A 409 4.56 33.43 13.23
C TYR A 409 5.39 33.85 12.03
N GLY A 410 5.00 33.38 10.84
CA GLY A 410 5.58 33.84 9.58
C GLY A 410 7.05 33.44 9.39
N VAL A 411 7.71 34.12 8.46
CA VAL A 411 9.12 33.87 8.07
C VAL A 411 10.01 35.10 8.23
N ASP A 412 9.42 36.25 8.54
CA ASP A 412 10.11 37.50 8.82
C ASP A 412 9.38 38.29 9.92
N ALA A 413 10.01 39.35 10.44
CA ALA A 413 9.44 40.15 11.53
C ALA A 413 8.09 40.79 11.17
N THR A 414 7.85 41.11 9.89
CA THR A 414 6.63 41.78 9.42
C THR A 414 5.45 40.82 9.41
N THR A 415 5.61 39.67 8.77
CA THR A 415 4.64 38.57 8.72
C THR A 415 4.41 37.98 10.12
N CYS A 416 5.45 37.95 10.95
CA CYS A 416 5.32 37.63 12.37
C CYS A 416 4.42 38.61 13.10
N ALA A 417 4.63 39.93 12.94
CA ALA A 417 3.84 40.95 13.64
C ALA A 417 2.36 40.90 13.23
N GLN A 418 2.07 40.63 11.96
CA GLN A 418 0.71 40.42 11.46
C GLN A 418 0.05 39.20 12.13
N GLY A 419 0.72 38.05 12.12
CA GLY A 419 0.20 36.83 12.74
C GLY A 419 0.00 36.97 14.25
N LEU A 420 0.95 37.61 14.93
CA LEU A 420 0.89 37.86 16.36
C LEU A 420 -0.28 38.79 16.71
N ALA A 421 -0.51 39.85 15.92
CA ALA A 421 -1.66 40.73 16.12
C ALA A 421 -3.00 39.98 15.94
N THR A 422 -3.11 39.13 14.92
CA THR A 422 -4.28 38.26 14.73
C THR A 422 -4.49 37.35 15.94
N ALA A 423 -3.45 36.64 16.36
CA ALA A 423 -3.52 35.71 17.49
C ALA A 423 -3.88 36.41 18.81
N GLN A 424 -3.24 37.54 19.12
CA GLN A 424 -3.50 38.33 20.33
C GLN A 424 -4.94 38.85 20.37
N SER A 425 -5.50 39.24 19.21
CA SER A 425 -6.92 39.66 19.13
C SER A 425 -7.91 38.54 19.48
N GLN A 426 -7.52 37.28 19.26
CA GLN A 426 -8.38 36.11 19.49
C GLN A 426 -8.06 35.37 20.80
N ALA A 427 -6.88 35.58 21.39
CA ALA A 427 -6.44 34.91 22.61
C ALA A 427 -7.39 35.18 23.80
N ALA A 428 -7.94 36.39 23.91
CA ALA A 428 -8.93 36.71 24.96
C ALA A 428 -10.23 35.91 24.80
N ASN A 429 -10.71 35.75 23.57
CA ASN A 429 -11.89 34.94 23.28
C ASN A 429 -11.62 33.45 23.53
N ALA A 430 -10.45 32.95 23.14
CA ALA A 430 -10.02 31.58 23.42
C ALA A 430 -9.96 31.28 24.92
N ALA A 431 -9.44 32.22 25.71
CA ALA A 431 -9.39 32.12 27.18
C ALA A 431 -10.77 32.11 27.84
N LEU A 432 -11.77 32.74 27.22
CA LEU A 432 -13.13 32.82 27.76
C LEU A 432 -14.03 31.67 27.28
N TYR A 433 -13.88 31.21 26.04
CA TYR A 433 -14.86 30.32 25.39
C TYR A 433 -14.26 29.01 24.88
N GLY A 434 -12.94 28.83 24.96
CA GLY A 434 -12.26 27.71 24.33
C GLY A 434 -12.11 27.89 22.83
N VAL A 435 -11.66 26.83 22.16
CA VAL A 435 -11.46 26.82 20.70
C VAL A 435 -12.02 25.55 20.08
N ALA A 436 -12.28 25.59 18.77
CA ALA A 436 -12.63 24.41 17.99
C ALA A 436 -11.54 24.12 16.96
N GLY A 437 -11.18 22.87 16.74
CA GLY A 437 -10.30 22.50 15.61
C GLY A 437 -10.91 22.93 14.26
N SER A 438 -10.10 23.47 13.36
CA SER A 438 -10.55 23.77 11.99
C SER A 438 -10.84 22.49 11.20
N GLN A 439 -11.96 22.42 10.49
CA GLN A 439 -12.34 21.21 9.75
C GLN A 439 -11.41 20.88 8.57
N THR A 440 -10.77 21.90 8.01
CA THR A 440 -9.97 21.78 6.79
C THR A 440 -8.49 22.07 7.02
N ALA A 441 -8.11 22.46 8.24
CA ALA A 441 -6.76 22.93 8.55
C ALA A 441 -6.30 22.49 9.94
N TRP A 442 -6.76 21.34 10.44
CA TRP A 442 -6.36 20.82 11.75
C TRP A 442 -6.25 19.30 11.79
N ARG A 443 -5.23 18.83 12.52
CA ARG A 443 -5.06 17.44 12.97
C ARG A 443 -4.80 17.42 14.47
N PRO A 444 -5.25 16.36 15.18
CA PRO A 444 -4.93 16.20 16.60
C PRO A 444 -3.42 15.97 16.82
N VAL A 445 -2.78 15.23 15.91
CA VAL A 445 -1.38 14.82 15.99
C VAL A 445 -0.72 15.03 14.63
N GLY A 446 0.40 15.74 14.60
CA GLY A 446 1.16 16.03 13.37
C GLY A 446 2.63 15.85 13.67
N PHE A 447 3.41 16.94 13.74
CA PHE A 447 4.84 16.92 14.07
C PHE A 447 5.21 16.18 15.37
N ALA A 448 4.24 15.95 16.28
CA ALA A 448 4.45 15.22 17.53
C ALA A 448 4.78 13.73 17.30
N GLY A 449 4.16 13.11 16.30
CA GLY A 449 4.14 11.65 16.14
C GLY A 449 3.47 10.91 17.32
N ASN A 450 3.59 9.59 17.34
CA ASN A 450 3.04 8.73 18.39
C ASN A 450 3.97 8.66 19.60
N PRO A 451 3.65 9.23 20.76
CA PRO A 451 4.54 9.14 21.92
C PRO A 451 4.58 7.75 22.55
N TYR A 452 3.72 6.81 22.14
CA TYR A 452 3.72 5.43 22.62
C TYR A 452 4.78 4.58 21.91
N THR A 453 5.12 4.90 20.66
CA THR A 453 6.12 4.15 19.87
C THR A 453 7.50 4.78 19.97
N GLY A 454 8.55 3.95 19.84
CA GLY A 454 9.95 4.40 19.96
C GLY A 454 10.41 5.31 18.81
N ASP A 455 9.85 5.09 17.61
CA ASP A 455 10.11 5.85 16.37
C ASP A 455 9.12 7.01 16.16
N ARG A 456 8.06 7.06 16.97
CA ARG A 456 6.94 8.00 16.91
C ARG A 456 6.06 7.87 15.68
N HIS A 457 6.03 6.70 15.06
CA HIS A 457 5.15 6.38 13.95
C HIS A 457 4.00 5.50 14.43
N SER A 458 2.89 5.47 13.67
CA SER A 458 1.95 4.36 13.73
C SER A 458 2.46 3.24 12.83
N HIS A 459 2.11 2.00 13.17
CA HIS A 459 2.54 0.82 12.43
C HIS A 459 1.34 0.13 11.80
N TYR A 460 1.37 0.03 10.49
CA TYR A 460 0.44 -0.80 9.72
C TYR A 460 1.16 -2.09 9.34
N SER A 461 0.46 -3.22 9.38
CA SER A 461 0.99 -4.48 8.86
C SER A 461 0.22 -4.90 7.62
N TYR A 462 0.92 -5.44 6.63
CA TYR A 462 0.35 -6.01 5.43
C TYR A 462 0.92 -7.40 5.21
N LYS A 463 0.05 -8.39 5.04
CA LYS A 463 0.47 -9.75 4.74
C LYS A 463 -0.35 -10.31 3.59
N VAL A 464 0.34 -10.88 2.61
CA VAL A 464 -0.26 -11.60 1.51
C VAL A 464 0.26 -13.03 1.50
N ASP A 465 -0.66 -13.98 1.59
CA ASP A 465 -0.38 -15.40 1.35
C ASP A 465 -1.05 -15.83 0.04
N THR A 466 -0.35 -16.62 -0.77
CA THR A 466 -0.94 -17.22 -1.97
C THR A 466 -0.64 -18.70 -2.06
N LEU A 467 -1.67 -19.47 -2.43
CA LEU A 467 -1.56 -20.87 -2.82
C LEU A 467 -2.07 -21.01 -4.25
N ARG A 468 -1.26 -21.65 -5.09
CA ARG A 468 -1.61 -21.97 -6.47
C ARG A 468 -1.31 -23.43 -6.75
N ILE A 469 -2.28 -24.11 -7.35
CA ILE A 469 -2.15 -25.48 -7.86
C ILE A 469 -2.60 -25.45 -9.32
N ALA A 470 -1.74 -25.91 -10.23
CA ALA A 470 -2.10 -26.07 -11.62
C ALA A 470 -1.61 -27.41 -12.15
N GLY A 471 -2.29 -27.94 -13.14
CA GLY A 471 -1.93 -29.19 -13.77
C GLY A 471 -2.74 -29.45 -15.01
N GLY A 472 -2.26 -30.36 -15.83
CA GLY A 472 -2.85 -30.60 -17.13
C GLY A 472 -2.26 -31.80 -17.83
N PHE A 473 -2.82 -32.06 -19.00
CA PHE A 473 -2.34 -33.07 -19.92
C PHE A 473 -2.31 -32.47 -21.32
N LYS A 474 -1.29 -32.82 -22.08
CA LYS A 474 -1.22 -32.50 -23.50
C LYS A 474 -0.85 -33.74 -24.28
N GLY A 475 -1.26 -33.81 -25.54
CA GLY A 475 -0.91 -34.92 -26.40
C GLY A 475 -1.29 -34.70 -27.85
N LYS A 476 -1.16 -35.76 -28.65
CA LYS A 476 -1.54 -35.77 -30.06
C LYS A 476 -2.44 -36.97 -30.36
N PHE A 477 -3.53 -36.72 -31.08
CA PHE A 477 -4.37 -37.76 -31.66
C PHE A 477 -3.67 -38.42 -32.87
N GLU A 478 -4.12 -39.61 -33.26
CA GLU A 478 -3.55 -40.36 -34.40
C GLU A 478 -3.65 -39.60 -35.74
N ASN A 479 -4.63 -38.71 -35.86
CA ASN A 479 -4.82 -37.85 -37.04
C ASN A 479 -3.94 -36.58 -37.04
N GLY A 480 -2.98 -36.48 -36.11
CA GLY A 480 -2.04 -35.36 -36.02
C GLY A 480 -2.54 -34.13 -35.27
N ILE A 481 -3.81 -34.11 -34.83
CA ILE A 481 -4.37 -33.00 -34.05
C ILE A 481 -3.79 -33.03 -32.63
N GLY A 482 -3.15 -31.95 -32.23
CA GLY A 482 -2.69 -31.72 -30.86
C GLY A 482 -3.83 -31.28 -29.95
N TRP A 483 -3.76 -31.65 -28.68
CA TRP A 483 -4.66 -31.18 -27.63
C TRP A 483 -3.88 -30.84 -26.36
N ASP A 484 -4.33 -29.82 -25.64
CA ASP A 484 -3.83 -29.40 -24.32
C ASP A 484 -5.03 -29.09 -23.45
N PHE A 485 -5.09 -29.73 -22.29
CA PHE A 485 -6.09 -29.49 -21.26
C PHE A 485 -5.39 -29.09 -19.98
N GLY A 486 -5.90 -28.07 -19.29
CA GLY A 486 -5.44 -27.79 -17.95
C GLY A 486 -6.46 -27.16 -17.02
N LEU A 487 -6.14 -27.32 -15.75
CA LEU A 487 -6.86 -26.81 -14.60
C LEU A 487 -5.89 -25.98 -13.76
N THR A 488 -6.41 -24.89 -13.20
CA THR A 488 -5.66 -24.03 -12.30
C THR A 488 -6.59 -23.51 -11.21
N TYR A 489 -6.18 -23.69 -9.96
CA TYR A 489 -6.81 -23.11 -8.79
C TYR A 489 -5.81 -22.21 -8.08
N GLN A 490 -6.24 -21.02 -7.71
CA GLN A 490 -5.42 -20.06 -6.97
C GLN A 490 -6.27 -19.38 -5.90
N GLU A 491 -5.70 -19.23 -4.73
CA GLU A 491 -6.24 -18.49 -3.61
C GLU A 491 -5.16 -17.51 -3.13
N GLN A 492 -5.60 -16.30 -2.83
CA GLN A 492 -4.75 -15.26 -2.28
C GLN A 492 -5.50 -14.58 -1.14
N ASP A 493 -4.89 -14.59 0.05
CA ASP A 493 -5.40 -13.95 1.25
C ASP A 493 -4.56 -12.72 1.55
N TYR A 494 -5.20 -11.56 1.57
CA TYR A 494 -4.59 -10.29 1.91
C TYR A 494 -5.15 -9.81 3.25
N ASN A 495 -4.28 -9.83 4.25
CA ASN A 495 -4.56 -9.38 5.60
C ASN A 495 -3.84 -8.07 5.83
N TYR A 496 -4.56 -7.07 6.35
CA TYR A 496 -3.90 -5.86 6.81
C TYR A 496 -4.55 -5.32 8.07
N ASN A 497 -3.75 -4.58 8.83
CA ASN A 497 -4.24 -3.77 9.93
C ASN A 497 -3.83 -2.31 9.74
N LEU A 498 -4.65 -1.41 10.24
CA LEU A 498 -4.41 0.02 10.26
C LEU A 498 -4.70 0.52 11.68
N GLN A 499 -3.94 1.48 12.15
CA GLN A 499 -4.23 2.21 13.39
C GLN A 499 -4.96 3.51 13.06
N ASP A 500 -6.01 3.82 13.81
CA ASP A 500 -6.71 5.10 13.68
C ASP A 500 -7.22 5.60 15.04
N THR A 501 -7.47 6.91 15.12
CA THR A 501 -7.96 7.59 16.32
C THR A 501 -9.49 7.52 16.39
N SER A 502 -10.01 7.06 17.52
CA SER A 502 -11.44 7.14 17.83
C SER A 502 -11.88 8.59 18.02
N VAL A 503 -12.91 9.00 17.28
CA VAL A 503 -13.46 10.36 17.30
C VAL A 503 -14.06 10.68 18.69
N ASN A 504 -14.76 9.71 19.27
CA ASN A 504 -15.34 9.82 20.60
C ASN A 504 -14.25 10.04 21.66
N ARG A 505 -13.25 9.15 21.68
CA ARG A 505 -12.16 9.19 22.68
C ARG A 505 -11.30 10.45 22.51
N LEU A 506 -11.05 10.90 21.28
CA LEU A 506 -10.36 12.17 21.03
C LEU A 506 -11.11 13.36 21.64
N GLN A 507 -12.42 13.48 21.40
CA GLN A 507 -13.19 14.57 22.01
C GLN A 507 -13.18 14.50 23.55
N LEU A 508 -13.27 13.29 24.11
CA LEU A 508 -13.19 13.07 25.56
C LEU A 508 -11.82 13.48 26.11
N GLY A 509 -10.73 13.08 25.45
CA GLY A 509 -9.36 13.49 25.79
C GLY A 509 -9.20 15.01 25.79
N LEU A 510 -9.67 15.71 24.75
CA LEU A 510 -9.60 17.17 24.65
C LEU A 510 -10.29 17.89 25.82
N ARG A 511 -11.32 17.27 26.38
CA ARG A 511 -12.11 17.80 27.51
C ARG A 511 -11.65 17.27 28.88
N GLY A 512 -10.54 16.54 28.96
CA GLY A 512 -9.97 16.07 30.22
C GLY A 512 -10.54 14.74 30.75
N TYR A 513 -11.19 13.95 29.88
CA TYR A 513 -11.73 12.62 30.20
C TYR A 513 -10.85 11.47 29.67
N GLY A 514 -9.58 11.74 29.35
CA GLY A 514 -8.66 10.71 28.86
C GLY A 514 -8.45 9.57 29.85
N SER A 515 -7.91 8.44 29.35
CA SER A 515 -7.68 7.21 30.12
C SER A 515 -7.03 7.44 31.49
N ARG A 516 -7.45 6.62 32.46
CA ARG A 516 -6.83 6.53 33.78
C ARG A 516 -5.43 5.96 33.69
N ALA A 517 -4.48 6.51 34.43
CA ALA A 517 -3.11 5.96 34.49
C ALA A 517 -3.13 4.46 34.84
N GLY A 518 -2.68 3.62 33.90
CA GLY A 518 -2.60 2.17 34.06
C GLY A 518 -3.93 1.41 33.90
N ASN A 519 -4.96 2.01 33.32
CA ASN A 519 -6.25 1.36 33.07
C ASN A 519 -6.85 1.79 31.71
N ALA A 520 -7.50 0.86 31.01
CA ALA A 520 -8.12 1.09 29.70
C ALA A 520 -9.44 1.88 29.78
N ASP A 521 -9.90 2.18 30.99
CA ASP A 521 -11.17 2.85 31.27
C ASP A 521 -11.05 4.39 31.12
N GLN A 522 -12.13 5.02 30.64
CA GLN A 522 -12.30 6.47 30.62
C GLN A 522 -12.87 6.99 31.95
N CYS A 523 -12.67 8.27 32.24
CA CYS A 523 -13.36 8.91 33.36
C CYS A 523 -14.83 9.21 33.03
N THR A 524 -15.74 8.94 33.96
CA THR A 524 -17.19 9.17 33.77
C THR A 524 -17.65 10.50 34.36
N ALA A 525 -18.79 10.99 33.87
CA ALA A 525 -19.46 12.20 34.39
C ALA A 525 -19.86 12.10 35.88
N ALA A 526 -19.87 10.92 36.50
CA ALA A 526 -20.15 10.76 37.92
C ALA A 526 -18.91 11.00 38.80
N GLU A 527 -17.71 10.85 38.24
CA GLU A 527 -16.48 10.72 39.03
C GLU A 527 -15.74 12.04 39.24
N THR A 528 -15.93 13.06 38.39
CA THR A 528 -15.18 14.33 38.49
C THR A 528 -15.99 15.58 38.89
N ALA A 529 -17.15 15.42 39.55
CA ALA A 529 -17.92 16.53 40.17
C ALA A 529 -18.24 17.74 39.24
N ASN A 530 -19.37 17.65 38.52
CA ASN A 530 -20.06 18.73 37.78
C ASN A 530 -19.47 19.12 36.40
N PHE A 531 -19.83 18.32 35.38
CA PHE A 531 -19.18 18.24 34.07
C PHE A 531 -19.69 19.14 32.93
N THR A 532 -20.45 20.19 33.23
CA THR A 532 -20.82 21.20 32.22
C THR A 532 -19.87 22.39 32.19
N THR A 533 -19.00 22.52 33.21
CA THR A 533 -17.97 23.56 33.32
C THR A 533 -16.71 22.98 34.00
N ASN A 534 -15.56 23.01 33.32
CA ASN A 534 -14.20 22.72 33.84
C ASN A 534 -13.83 21.24 34.18
N ALA A 535 -13.32 20.46 33.21
CA ALA A 535 -12.75 19.11 33.48
C ALA A 535 -11.34 19.00 32.91
N GLY A 536 -10.31 18.39 33.55
CA GLY A 536 -10.35 17.27 34.53
C GLY A 536 -9.51 17.32 35.84
N ASN A 537 -9.43 16.16 36.51
CA ASN A 537 -8.95 15.93 37.89
C ASN A 537 -7.78 14.91 37.93
N ALA A 538 -6.55 15.41 38.04
CA ALA A 538 -5.34 14.57 38.09
C ALA A 538 -5.31 13.62 39.30
N ALA A 539 -6.00 13.94 40.41
CA ALA A 539 -6.03 13.07 41.59
C ALA A 539 -6.85 11.78 41.36
N LEU A 540 -7.75 11.77 40.37
CA LEU A 540 -8.51 10.59 39.93
C LEU A 540 -7.89 9.92 38.69
N GLY A 541 -6.75 10.43 38.21
CA GLY A 541 -6.05 9.91 37.04
C GLY A 541 -6.67 10.29 35.69
N CYS A 542 -7.57 11.28 35.61
CA CYS A 542 -8.13 11.74 34.33
C CYS A 542 -7.20 12.79 33.70
N PHE A 543 -6.80 12.57 32.44
CA PHE A 543 -5.86 13.45 31.75
C PHE A 543 -6.49 14.15 30.55
N TYR A 544 -5.94 15.32 30.23
CA TYR A 544 -6.23 16.00 28.97
C TYR A 544 -5.37 15.43 27.85
N PHE A 545 -5.94 15.44 26.66
CA PHE A 545 -5.17 15.50 25.44
C PHE A 545 -4.93 16.98 25.07
N ASN A 546 -3.68 17.32 24.85
CA ASN A 546 -3.21 18.63 24.45
C ASN A 546 -2.83 18.60 22.95
N PRO A 547 -3.64 19.19 22.07
CA PRO A 547 -3.36 19.21 20.65
C PRO A 547 -2.44 20.36 20.23
N PHE A 548 -1.88 21.17 21.15
CA PHE A 548 -1.08 22.35 20.78
C PHE A 548 0.41 22.01 20.70
N THR A 549 1.18 22.85 20.00
CA THR A 549 2.62 22.63 19.86
C THR A 549 3.37 22.67 21.18
N ASN A 550 2.82 23.33 22.20
CA ASN A 550 3.42 23.34 23.53
C ASN A 550 3.43 21.95 24.22
N ALA A 551 2.75 20.94 23.65
CA ALA A 551 2.89 19.53 24.02
C ALA A 551 4.12 18.84 23.40
N ILE A 552 4.69 19.44 22.35
CA ILE A 552 5.70 18.81 21.49
C ILE A 552 7.08 19.24 21.97
N GLN A 553 7.84 18.35 22.60
CA GLN A 553 9.22 18.64 22.99
C GLN A 553 10.17 18.67 21.78
N GLN A 554 9.98 17.72 20.87
CA GLN A 554 10.81 17.49 19.70
C GLN A 554 9.90 17.08 18.55
N SER A 555 10.06 17.69 17.38
CA SER A 555 9.32 17.34 16.16
C SER A 555 9.94 16.12 15.46
N THR A 556 9.13 15.34 14.75
CA THR A 556 9.56 14.25 13.86
C THR A 556 10.27 14.74 12.60
N SER A 557 10.19 16.02 12.27
CA SER A 557 10.77 16.64 11.08
C SER A 557 12.24 17.06 11.21
N ASN A 558 13.01 16.40 12.08
CA ASN A 558 14.46 16.60 12.23
C ASN A 558 14.90 18.09 12.38
N VAL A 559 14.17 18.86 13.21
CA VAL A 559 14.51 20.24 13.54
C VAL A 559 15.01 20.36 14.99
N ALA A 560 15.46 21.56 15.39
CA ALA A 560 15.83 21.81 16.79
C ALA A 560 14.66 21.59 17.76
N ALA A 561 14.97 21.40 19.04
CA ALA A 561 13.96 21.26 20.09
C ALA A 561 12.99 22.44 20.10
N ASN A 562 11.71 22.16 20.32
CA ASN A 562 10.67 23.17 20.25
C ASN A 562 10.80 24.18 21.42
N PRO A 563 11.05 25.47 21.15
CA PRO A 563 11.21 26.49 22.18
C PRO A 563 9.89 26.85 22.88
N TYR A 564 8.74 26.46 22.31
CA TYR A 564 7.42 26.67 22.90
C TYR A 564 6.94 25.47 23.70
N TYR A 565 7.76 24.42 23.84
CA TYR A 565 7.42 23.28 24.69
C TYR A 565 7.27 23.69 26.15
N VAL A 566 6.21 23.20 26.80
CA VAL A 566 6.01 23.41 28.24
C VAL A 566 6.02 22.06 28.95
N GLY A 567 7.15 21.79 29.60
CA GLY A 567 7.38 20.53 30.33
C GLY A 567 6.71 20.47 31.71
N SER A 568 6.87 19.32 32.38
CA SER A 568 6.27 18.99 33.68
C SER A 568 6.74 19.86 34.85
N SER A 569 7.80 20.65 34.69
CA SER A 569 8.32 21.60 35.70
C SER A 569 7.66 22.99 35.67
N SER A 570 6.56 23.15 34.94
CA SER A 570 5.89 24.45 34.79
C SER A 570 5.23 24.93 36.08
N THR A 571 5.30 26.24 36.33
CA THR A 571 4.70 26.90 37.50
C THR A 571 3.24 27.34 37.27
N ILE A 572 2.66 27.04 36.11
CA ILE A 572 1.25 27.34 35.81
C ILE A 572 0.36 26.38 36.64
N ALA A 573 -0.59 26.93 37.39
CA ALA A 573 -1.49 26.12 38.23
C ALA A 573 -2.33 25.16 37.36
N GLY A 574 -2.29 23.85 37.67
CA GLY A 574 -2.95 22.80 36.89
C GLY A 574 -2.13 22.24 35.71
N LEU A 575 -0.88 22.68 35.56
CA LEU A 575 -0.01 22.40 34.42
C LEU A 575 1.12 21.40 34.74
N ASN A 576 0.85 20.39 35.57
CA ASN A 576 1.77 19.29 35.88
C ASN A 576 1.38 18.06 35.05
N ASP A 577 2.33 17.44 34.33
CA ASP A 577 2.10 16.25 33.48
C ASP A 577 0.93 16.29 32.46
N ALA A 578 0.15 17.38 32.42
CA ALA A 578 -1.12 17.51 31.70
C ALA A 578 -0.97 18.23 30.36
N VAL A 579 0.19 18.86 30.12
CA VAL A 579 0.55 19.50 28.83
C VAL A 579 1.42 18.60 27.99
N ALA A 580 2.24 17.72 28.61
CA ALA A 580 2.89 16.62 27.92
C ALA A 580 1.84 15.52 27.71
N ASN A 581 1.43 15.29 26.46
CA ASN A 581 0.51 14.20 26.18
C ASN A 581 1.09 12.88 26.68
N ARG A 582 0.40 12.23 27.62
CA ARG A 582 0.81 10.94 28.15
C ARG A 582 0.61 9.87 27.07
N ALA A 583 1.59 8.98 26.92
CA ALA A 583 1.52 7.86 25.98
C ALA A 583 0.25 7.00 26.20
N ALA A 584 -0.16 6.78 27.45
CA ALA A 584 -1.38 6.03 27.76
C ALA A 584 -2.68 6.70 27.27
N VAL A 585 -2.72 8.04 27.18
CA VAL A 585 -3.90 8.74 26.63
C VAL A 585 -3.94 8.58 25.11
N PHE A 586 -2.78 8.62 24.46
CA PHE A 586 -2.63 8.35 23.04
C PHE A 586 -3.06 6.92 22.69
N ASP A 587 -2.46 5.93 23.36
CA ASP A 587 -2.77 4.50 23.21
C ASP A 587 -4.26 4.20 23.41
N TRP A 588 -4.90 4.85 24.40
CA TRP A 588 -6.34 4.71 24.60
C TRP A 588 -7.19 5.31 23.47
N MET A 589 -6.79 6.44 22.88
CA MET A 589 -7.54 7.07 21.79
C MET A 589 -7.42 6.32 20.48
N GLU A 590 -6.36 5.54 20.30
CA GLU A 590 -6.08 4.75 19.10
C GLU A 590 -6.71 3.36 19.21
N ASP A 591 -7.05 2.76 18.07
CA ASP A 591 -7.43 1.35 17.99
C ASP A 591 -6.97 0.76 16.65
N GLU A 592 -6.81 -0.57 16.61
CA GLU A 592 -6.44 -1.29 15.40
C GLU A 592 -7.69 -1.75 14.64
N GLN A 593 -7.75 -1.41 13.37
CA GLN A 593 -8.74 -1.90 12.42
C GLN A 593 -8.12 -3.00 11.57
N ARG A 594 -8.77 -4.15 11.46
CA ARG A 594 -8.30 -5.29 10.67
C ARG A 594 -9.27 -5.59 9.54
N ASN A 595 -8.72 -6.02 8.40
CA ASN A 595 -9.53 -6.48 7.29
C ASN A 595 -8.81 -7.58 6.52
N GLU A 596 -9.56 -8.61 6.16
CA GLU A 596 -9.13 -9.72 5.33
C GLU A 596 -9.81 -9.64 3.97
N ILE A 597 -9.06 -9.82 2.89
CA ILE A 597 -9.58 -9.93 1.53
C ILE A 597 -9.06 -11.21 0.90
N THR A 598 -9.97 -12.11 0.56
CA THR A 598 -9.65 -13.36 -0.14
C THR A 598 -10.05 -13.26 -1.59
N THR A 599 -9.10 -13.49 -2.51
CA THR A 599 -9.34 -13.62 -3.95
C THR A 599 -9.15 -15.07 -4.37
N LYS A 600 -10.14 -15.65 -5.05
CA LYS A 600 -10.09 -17.02 -5.60
C LYS A 600 -10.24 -16.98 -7.12
N LEU A 601 -9.38 -17.72 -7.81
CA LEU A 601 -9.41 -17.90 -9.25
C LEU A 601 -9.37 -19.39 -9.58
N PHE A 602 -10.37 -19.86 -10.30
CA PHE A 602 -10.36 -21.17 -10.95
C PHE A 602 -10.44 -21.01 -12.47
N VAL A 603 -9.57 -21.70 -13.19
CA VAL A 603 -9.54 -21.71 -14.65
C VAL A 603 -9.47 -23.15 -15.13
N ALA A 604 -10.34 -23.48 -16.08
CA ALA A 604 -10.27 -24.71 -16.87
C ALA A 604 -10.22 -24.32 -18.34
N ASP A 605 -9.27 -24.86 -19.09
CA ASP A 605 -9.17 -24.61 -20.53
C ASP A 605 -8.75 -25.86 -21.29
N ILE A 606 -9.18 -25.88 -22.56
CA ILE A 606 -8.82 -26.90 -23.53
C ILE A 606 -8.53 -26.23 -24.86
N VAL A 607 -7.43 -26.62 -25.49
CA VAL A 607 -6.96 -26.12 -26.77
C VAL A 607 -6.70 -27.30 -27.69
N PHE A 608 -7.14 -27.18 -28.93
CA PHE A 608 -6.80 -28.07 -30.03
C PHE A 608 -6.00 -27.30 -31.06
N ASN A 609 -5.02 -27.93 -31.68
CA ASN A 609 -4.23 -27.33 -32.75
C ASN A 609 -3.86 -28.37 -33.81
N GLY A 610 -3.55 -27.91 -35.02
CA GLY A 610 -3.07 -28.75 -36.09
C GLY A 610 -2.85 -28.00 -37.39
N GLU A 611 -2.50 -28.75 -38.42
CA GLU A 611 -2.36 -28.26 -39.79
C GLU A 611 -3.45 -28.83 -40.68
N THR A 612 -3.78 -28.10 -41.73
CA THR A 612 -4.63 -28.61 -42.82
C THR A 612 -3.77 -29.13 -43.97
N ASP A 613 -4.33 -29.99 -44.82
CA ASP A 613 -3.66 -30.41 -46.06
C ASP A 613 -3.70 -29.33 -47.17
N PHE A 614 -4.18 -28.13 -46.86
CA PHE A 614 -4.37 -27.05 -47.82
C PHE A 614 -3.24 -26.02 -47.74
N LYS A 615 -2.69 -25.69 -48.91
CA LYS A 615 -1.67 -24.66 -49.11
C LYS A 615 -2.25 -23.52 -49.94
N LEU A 616 -1.80 -22.31 -49.65
CA LEU A 616 -2.10 -21.14 -50.48
C LEU A 616 -1.07 -21.04 -51.61
N TRP A 617 -0.41 -19.89 -51.77
CA TRP A 617 0.67 -19.71 -52.74
C TRP A 617 2.07 -19.84 -52.12
N GLY A 618 2.16 -20.15 -50.81
CA GLY A 618 3.40 -20.49 -50.12
C GLY A 618 3.66 -21.99 -50.02
N SER A 619 4.81 -22.34 -49.46
CA SER A 619 5.27 -23.73 -49.26
C SER A 619 4.65 -24.44 -48.04
N ASP A 620 4.16 -23.69 -47.05
CA ASP A 620 3.61 -24.22 -45.80
C ASP A 620 2.09 -24.44 -45.83
N ASN A 621 1.62 -25.32 -44.93
CA ASN A 621 0.20 -25.60 -44.71
C ASN A 621 -0.48 -24.49 -43.90
N ILE A 622 -1.80 -24.36 -44.04
CA ILE A 622 -2.58 -23.54 -43.10
C ILE A 622 -2.59 -24.23 -41.73
N SER A 623 -2.14 -23.53 -40.69
CA SER A 623 -2.21 -23.99 -39.30
C SER A 623 -3.39 -23.35 -38.58
N TRP A 624 -3.98 -24.06 -37.63
CA TRP A 624 -5.12 -23.58 -36.86
C TRP A 624 -5.03 -24.00 -35.39
N ALA A 625 -5.69 -23.21 -34.54
CA ALA A 625 -5.96 -23.58 -33.16
C ALA A 625 -7.38 -23.13 -32.77
N ALA A 626 -8.04 -23.91 -31.93
CA ALA A 626 -9.34 -23.56 -31.38
C ALA A 626 -9.51 -24.15 -29.98
N GLY A 627 -10.24 -23.46 -29.12
CA GLY A 627 -10.37 -23.88 -27.74
C GLY A 627 -11.50 -23.21 -26.99
N GLY A 628 -11.67 -23.67 -25.76
CA GLY A 628 -12.63 -23.12 -24.81
C GLY A 628 -11.96 -22.91 -23.46
N GLN A 629 -12.44 -21.91 -22.72
CA GLN A 629 -12.00 -21.63 -21.37
C GLN A 629 -13.20 -21.25 -20.48
N PHE A 630 -13.23 -21.84 -19.29
CA PHE A 630 -14.09 -21.47 -18.19
C PHE A 630 -13.28 -20.82 -17.08
N ARG A 631 -13.77 -19.70 -16.55
CA ARG A 631 -13.15 -18.99 -15.42
C ARG A 631 -14.19 -18.74 -14.33
N TYR A 632 -13.78 -18.90 -13.09
CA TYR A 632 -14.53 -18.55 -11.89
C TYR A 632 -13.65 -17.65 -11.02
N ASP A 633 -14.11 -16.41 -10.83
CA ASP A 633 -13.48 -15.43 -9.95
C ASP A 633 -14.40 -15.23 -8.74
N ARG A 634 -13.85 -15.21 -7.52
CA ARG A 634 -14.57 -14.81 -6.32
C ARG A 634 -13.70 -13.89 -5.47
N GLN A 635 -14.29 -12.85 -4.91
CA GLN A 635 -13.64 -11.95 -3.98
C GLN A 635 -14.51 -11.78 -2.75
N ILE A 636 -13.90 -11.95 -1.59
CA ILE A 636 -14.54 -11.82 -0.28
C ILE A 636 -13.78 -10.74 0.48
N GLN A 637 -14.51 -9.84 1.12
CA GLN A 637 -13.94 -8.88 2.06
C GLN A 637 -14.62 -9.06 3.41
N ASP A 638 -13.82 -9.29 4.45
CA ASP A 638 -14.25 -9.56 5.82
C ASP A 638 -13.51 -8.60 6.77
N PRO A 639 -14.05 -7.40 7.00
CA PRO A 639 -13.53 -6.48 8.01
C PRO A 639 -13.87 -6.97 9.42
N ASP A 640 -13.01 -6.67 10.39
CA ASP A 640 -13.35 -6.91 11.79
C ASP A 640 -14.56 -6.08 12.26
N VAL A 641 -15.11 -6.42 13.42
CA VAL A 641 -16.33 -5.78 13.96
C VAL A 641 -16.17 -4.25 14.11
N THR A 642 -14.98 -3.79 14.48
CA THR A 642 -14.65 -2.37 14.65
C THR A 642 -14.53 -1.62 13.32
N TYR A 643 -14.24 -2.32 12.24
CA TYR A 643 -14.07 -1.75 10.91
C TYR A 643 -15.27 -2.04 9.97
N ASP A 644 -16.18 -2.93 10.35
CA ASP A 644 -17.43 -3.22 9.63
C ASP A 644 -18.47 -2.11 9.83
N ALA A 645 -18.84 -1.43 8.75
CA ALA A 645 -19.87 -0.39 8.72
C ALA A 645 -21.28 -0.90 9.08
N ASN A 646 -21.55 -2.20 9.00
CA ASN A 646 -22.81 -2.81 9.45
C ASN A 646 -22.81 -3.05 10.97
N ALA A 647 -21.65 -3.33 11.57
CA ALA A 647 -21.54 -3.64 12.99
C ALA A 647 -21.26 -2.39 13.84
N THR A 648 -20.41 -1.48 13.37
CA THR A 648 -20.02 -0.24 14.04
C THR A 648 -20.26 0.99 13.17
N PRO A 649 -21.52 1.31 12.78
CA PRO A 649 -21.82 2.40 11.85
C PRO A 649 -21.49 3.81 12.37
N CYS A 650 -21.33 4.00 13.68
CA CYS A 650 -21.35 5.29 14.35
C CYS A 650 -20.11 5.60 15.20
N VAL A 651 -19.90 6.89 15.46
CA VAL A 651 -18.94 7.40 16.46
C VAL A 651 -19.12 6.80 17.84
N ASP A 652 -20.37 6.56 18.22
CA ASP A 652 -20.75 6.00 19.51
C ASP A 652 -21.22 4.54 19.40
N SER A 653 -20.84 3.82 18.34
CA SER A 653 -21.09 2.38 18.25
C SER A 653 -20.21 1.61 19.25
N PRO A 654 -20.67 0.48 19.80
CA PRO A 654 -19.86 -0.31 20.74
C PRO A 654 -18.49 -0.69 20.16
N PRO A 655 -17.40 -0.67 20.95
CA PRO A 655 -17.33 -0.36 22.38
C PRO A 655 -17.26 1.14 22.72
N TYR A 656 -17.41 2.02 21.73
CA TYR A 656 -17.36 3.47 21.89
C TYR A 656 -18.70 4.05 22.35
N GLY A 657 -18.66 5.15 23.10
CA GLY A 657 -19.86 5.91 23.46
C GLY A 657 -20.93 5.11 24.22
N ASP A 658 -22.20 5.35 23.90
CA ASP A 658 -23.37 4.76 24.57
C ASP A 658 -23.97 3.55 23.84
N GLY A 659 -23.26 3.04 22.83
CA GLY A 659 -23.65 1.85 22.09
C GLY A 659 -24.75 2.09 21.06
N SER A 660 -24.78 3.26 20.42
CA SER A 660 -25.77 3.59 19.39
C SER A 660 -25.68 2.62 18.19
N PRO A 661 -26.77 1.91 17.84
CA PRO A 661 -26.80 0.99 16.71
C PRO A 661 -27.16 1.68 15.38
N TYR A 662 -27.43 3.00 15.37
CA TYR A 662 -27.90 3.72 14.18
C TYR A 662 -27.40 5.16 14.10
N CYS A 663 -27.04 5.59 12.88
CA CYS A 663 -26.61 6.94 12.55
C CYS A 663 -27.54 7.56 11.50
N ALA A 664 -28.06 8.75 11.79
CA ALA A 664 -29.10 9.39 10.97
C ALA A 664 -28.61 9.94 9.61
N THR A 665 -27.30 10.07 9.39
CA THR A 665 -26.72 10.70 8.19
C THR A 665 -25.85 9.73 7.39
N THR A 666 -24.71 9.30 7.95
CA THR A 666 -23.72 8.44 7.26
C THR A 666 -23.15 7.38 8.20
N ALA A 667 -22.99 6.15 7.69
CA ALA A 667 -22.39 5.01 8.41
C ALA A 667 -20.87 4.97 8.17
N ASN A 668 -20.17 6.02 8.60
CA ASN A 668 -18.73 6.20 8.36
C ASN A 668 -17.85 5.59 9.46
N GLY A 669 -18.45 5.07 10.53
CA GLY A 669 -17.74 4.42 11.63
C GLY A 669 -17.21 5.37 12.71
N PRO A 670 -16.50 4.83 13.71
CA PRO A 670 -16.03 5.60 14.87
C PRO A 670 -14.67 6.29 14.75
N PHE A 671 -14.01 6.14 13.61
CA PHE A 671 -12.61 6.50 13.43
C PHE A 671 -12.39 7.75 12.58
N LEU A 672 -11.23 8.38 12.77
CA LEU A 672 -10.97 9.73 12.33
C LEU A 672 -10.61 9.87 10.84
N PHE A 673 -9.96 8.87 10.23
CA PHE A 673 -9.41 8.98 8.89
C PHE A 673 -9.84 7.81 7.98
N ASN A 674 -9.80 6.59 8.51
CA ASN A 674 -10.17 5.38 7.82
C ASN A 674 -11.68 5.15 7.94
N ALA A 675 -12.40 5.35 6.84
CA ALA A 675 -13.82 5.03 6.78
C ALA A 675 -14.05 3.52 6.95
N ASN A 676 -15.09 3.15 7.70
CA ASN A 676 -15.48 1.76 7.84
C ASN A 676 -15.80 1.10 6.48
N LEU A 677 -15.49 -0.19 6.42
CA LEU A 677 -15.65 -1.03 5.24
C LEU A 677 -16.97 -1.79 5.31
N ARG A 678 -17.47 -2.22 4.15
CA ARG A 678 -18.65 -3.08 4.08
C ARG A 678 -18.21 -4.47 3.66
N PRO A 679 -18.54 -5.53 4.43
CA PRO A 679 -18.30 -6.89 3.99
C PRO A 679 -19.05 -7.16 2.68
N TYR A 680 -18.39 -7.88 1.78
CA TYR A 680 -19.03 -8.36 0.56
C TYR A 680 -18.48 -9.72 0.17
N ASP A 681 -19.27 -10.42 -0.62
CA ASP A 681 -18.92 -11.70 -1.24
C ASP A 681 -19.47 -11.67 -2.66
N VAL A 682 -18.59 -11.53 -3.63
CA VAL A 682 -18.95 -11.39 -5.04
C VAL A 682 -18.25 -12.45 -5.87
N GLU A 683 -19.00 -13.07 -6.78
CA GLU A 683 -18.49 -14.06 -7.71
C GLU A 683 -18.83 -13.74 -9.16
N ARG A 684 -18.01 -14.22 -10.09
CA ARG A 684 -18.20 -14.08 -11.52
C ARG A 684 -17.80 -15.35 -12.24
N LYS A 685 -18.68 -15.83 -13.13
CA LYS A 685 -18.43 -16.97 -14.02
C LYS A 685 -18.30 -16.48 -15.45
N ILE A 686 -17.25 -16.91 -16.14
CA ILE A 686 -16.93 -16.50 -17.49
C ILE A 686 -16.74 -17.75 -18.35
N GLY A 687 -17.54 -17.88 -19.40
CA GLY A 687 -17.35 -18.89 -20.45
C GLY A 687 -16.76 -18.22 -21.70
N SER A 688 -15.83 -18.89 -22.38
CA SER A 688 -15.22 -18.35 -23.59
C SER A 688 -14.88 -19.42 -24.60
N GLY A 689 -14.94 -19.04 -25.88
CA GLY A 689 -14.50 -19.83 -27.02
C GLY A 689 -13.63 -18.98 -27.92
N PHE A 690 -12.56 -19.57 -28.46
CA PHE A 690 -11.59 -18.86 -29.28
C PHE A 690 -11.07 -19.71 -30.42
N PHE A 691 -10.59 -19.03 -31.46
CA PHE A 691 -9.92 -19.64 -32.60
C PHE A 691 -8.82 -18.74 -33.13
N GLU A 692 -7.85 -19.36 -33.80
CA GLU A 692 -6.73 -18.72 -34.48
C GLU A 692 -6.41 -19.52 -35.75
N VAL A 693 -6.09 -18.83 -36.83
CA VAL A 693 -5.69 -19.41 -38.11
C VAL A 693 -4.48 -18.64 -38.64
N ARG A 694 -3.42 -19.37 -38.98
CA ARG A 694 -2.21 -18.86 -39.64
C ARG A 694 -2.24 -19.24 -41.12
N LEU A 695 -2.08 -18.24 -41.98
CA LEU A 695 -2.25 -18.31 -43.42
C LEU A 695 -0.92 -17.96 -44.10
N PRO A 696 -0.10 -18.94 -44.52
CA PRO A 696 1.10 -18.69 -45.32
C PRO A 696 0.70 -18.32 -46.75
N ILE A 697 0.38 -17.04 -46.99
CA ILE A 697 -0.16 -16.55 -48.27
C ILE A 697 0.87 -16.75 -49.39
N THR A 698 2.13 -16.37 -49.15
CA THR A 698 3.30 -16.64 -50.00
C THR A 698 4.50 -16.95 -49.11
N ASP A 699 5.65 -17.37 -49.66
CA ASP A 699 6.86 -17.65 -48.87
C ASP A 699 7.40 -16.43 -48.09
N ASN A 700 7.00 -15.21 -48.47
CA ASN A 700 7.39 -13.97 -47.80
C ASN A 700 6.17 -13.18 -47.27
N LEU A 701 4.95 -13.73 -47.30
CA LEU A 701 3.77 -13.02 -46.82
C LEU A 701 2.91 -13.98 -46.03
N GLU A 702 2.74 -13.68 -44.76
CA GLU A 702 1.93 -14.44 -43.84
C GLU A 702 0.78 -13.57 -43.29
N GLY A 703 -0.40 -14.17 -43.17
CA GLY A 703 -1.53 -13.58 -42.46
C GLY A 703 -1.94 -14.40 -41.25
N SER A 704 -2.54 -13.74 -40.26
CA SER A 704 -3.16 -14.41 -39.12
C SER A 704 -4.55 -13.84 -38.86
N ILE A 705 -5.52 -14.69 -38.58
CA ILE A 705 -6.88 -14.30 -38.15
C ILE A 705 -7.17 -14.99 -36.82
N ALA A 706 -7.66 -14.24 -35.85
CA ALA A 706 -8.09 -14.79 -34.57
C ALA A 706 -9.40 -14.15 -34.09
N GLY A 707 -10.11 -14.85 -33.23
CA GLY A 707 -11.33 -14.34 -32.62
C GLY A 707 -11.62 -15.02 -31.30
N ARG A 708 -12.10 -14.25 -30.33
CA ARG A 708 -12.55 -14.76 -29.02
C ARG A 708 -13.90 -14.19 -28.64
N TYR A 709 -14.81 -15.09 -28.33
CA TYR A 709 -16.10 -14.77 -27.72
C TYR A 709 -16.04 -15.06 -26.23
N GLU A 710 -16.53 -14.13 -25.40
CA GLU A 710 -16.64 -14.32 -23.96
C GLU A 710 -18.05 -13.96 -23.49
N TYR A 711 -18.63 -14.82 -22.67
CA TYR A 711 -19.89 -14.63 -21.97
C TYR A 711 -19.62 -14.45 -20.47
N TYR A 712 -20.03 -13.31 -19.93
CA TYR A 712 -19.93 -12.94 -18.53
C TYR A 712 -21.30 -13.08 -17.87
N GLN A 713 -21.44 -14.04 -16.95
CA GLN A 713 -22.72 -14.29 -16.31
C GLN A 713 -23.26 -13.03 -15.63
N GLY A 714 -24.45 -12.59 -16.05
CA GLY A 714 -25.12 -11.40 -15.49
C GLY A 714 -24.57 -10.05 -15.98
N GLN A 715 -23.58 -10.01 -16.87
CA GLN A 715 -22.96 -8.77 -17.35
C GLN A 715 -23.00 -8.61 -18.89
N GLY A 716 -23.15 -9.71 -19.64
CA GLY A 716 -23.30 -9.70 -21.09
C GLY A 716 -22.23 -10.49 -21.82
N GLU A 717 -21.96 -10.12 -23.06
CA GLU A 717 -21.07 -10.85 -23.96
C GLU A 717 -20.20 -9.90 -24.78
N THR A 718 -19.07 -10.41 -25.29
CA THR A 718 -18.15 -9.67 -26.14
C THR A 718 -17.54 -10.58 -27.20
N PHE A 719 -17.20 -10.01 -28.36
CA PHE A 719 -16.42 -10.66 -29.39
C PHE A 719 -15.22 -9.78 -29.78
N ASN A 720 -14.03 -10.36 -29.69
CA ASN A 720 -12.76 -9.68 -29.94
C ASN A 720 -12.08 -10.28 -31.18
N PRO A 721 -12.24 -9.68 -32.37
CA PRO A 721 -11.56 -10.12 -33.58
C PRO A 721 -10.14 -9.54 -33.69
N LYS A 722 -9.26 -10.26 -34.37
CA LYS A 722 -7.92 -9.79 -34.74
C LYS A 722 -7.55 -10.29 -36.14
N ALA A 723 -6.90 -9.42 -36.91
CA ALA A 723 -6.25 -9.78 -38.17
C ALA A 723 -4.87 -9.10 -38.23
N ALA A 724 -3.86 -9.80 -38.71
CA ALA A 724 -2.51 -9.28 -38.91
C ALA A 724 -1.90 -9.82 -40.21
N LEU A 725 -0.93 -9.07 -40.74
CA LEU A 725 -0.12 -9.45 -41.90
C LEU A 725 1.35 -9.19 -41.57
N ARG A 726 2.23 -10.11 -41.96
CA ARG A 726 3.69 -10.04 -41.86
C ARG A 726 4.29 -10.27 -43.24
N TRP A 727 5.22 -9.41 -43.65
CA TRP A 727 5.96 -9.52 -44.90
C TRP A 727 7.46 -9.37 -44.65
#